data_AF-A0A445CR31-F1
#
_entry.id   AF-A0A445CR31-F1
#
_cell.length_a   1.000
_cell.length_b   1.000
_cell.length_c   1.000
_cell.angle_alpha   90.00
_cell.angle_beta   90.00
_cell.angle_gamma   90.00
#
_symmetry.space_group_name_H-M   'P 1'
#
loop_
_entity.id
_entity.type
_entity.pdbx_description
1 polymer ?
#
loop_
_entity_poly.entity_id
_entity_poly.type
_entity_poly.pdbx_seq_one_letter_code
_entity_poly.pdbx_strand_id
1 'polypeptide(L)'
;MSDMETFLFTSESVNEGHPDKICDQVSDAILDACLEQDPESKVACETCTKTNMVMVFGEITTKANVNYEKIVRDTCRGIGFVSADVGLDADNCKVLVNIEQQSPDIAQGVHGHMTKKPEEIGAGDQGHMFGYATDETPELMPLTHVLATKLGAKLTEVRKNKTCPWVRPNGKTQVTVEKMKGRDCWEMERGGYGSFGGFDVEEDVSEVIVGGISFEVGMRGCAVAEQTTGERGQSFQEEQRGVCRGANTMTTEAAEADKHKAEAEQVRHGTNKRPERQRRRWQRRTNTGGVGTRRRSRRGECVNMETFLFTSESVNEGHPDKICDQVSDAILDACLEQDPESKVACETCTKTNMVMVFGEITTKANVNYEKIVRDTCRGIGFVSADVGLDADNCKVLVNIEQQSPDIAQGVHGHMTKKPEEIGAGDQGHMFGYATDETPELMPLTHVLATKLGAKLTEVRKNKTCPWVRPDGKTQVTVEYKNDNGAMIPIRVHTVLISTQHDETVTNDKIASDLKEHVIKPVIPAKYLDDKTIFHLNPSGRFVIGGPHGDAGLTGRKIIIDTYGGWGAHGGGAFSGKDPTKVDRSGAYIVRQAAKSVVASGLARRCLVQVSYAIGVPEPLSVFVDTYKTGKIPDKDILALIKENFDFRPGMIAINLDLMRGGNFRYQKTAAYGHFGRDDPDFTWETVKMLKPKA
;
A
#
# COMPACT_ATOMS: atom_id res chain seq x y z
N MET A 1 1.81 -32.28 -23.45
CA MET A 1 2.14 -31.13 -22.59
C MET A 1 1.27 -31.20 -21.35
N SER A 2 1.71 -30.67 -20.22
CA SER A 2 0.85 -30.49 -19.03
C SER A 2 -0.03 -29.25 -19.21
N ASP A 3 -1.28 -29.31 -18.79
CA ASP A 3 -2.16 -28.14 -18.71
C ASP A 3 -1.58 -27.17 -17.67
N MET A 4 -0.93 -26.10 -18.13
CA MET A 4 -0.43 -25.04 -17.26
C MET A 4 -1.60 -24.15 -16.84
N GLU A 5 -1.77 -23.94 -15.53
CA GLU A 5 -2.80 -23.01 -15.03
C GLU A 5 -2.49 -21.58 -15.51
N THR A 6 -3.48 -20.91 -16.09
CA THR A 6 -3.45 -19.46 -16.27
C THR A 6 -4.24 -18.76 -15.16
N PHE A 7 -3.94 -17.48 -14.94
CA PHE A 7 -4.65 -16.63 -13.99
C PHE A 7 -4.67 -15.18 -14.47
N LEU A 8 -5.74 -14.44 -14.17
CA LEU A 8 -5.77 -12.99 -14.34
C LEU A 8 -5.06 -12.33 -13.16
N PHE A 9 -4.20 -11.35 -13.43
CA PHE A 9 -3.57 -10.51 -12.41
C PHE A 9 -3.68 -9.05 -12.81
N THR A 10 -4.02 -8.18 -11.86
CA THR A 10 -4.14 -6.73 -12.07
C THR A 10 -3.00 -5.99 -11.37
N SER A 11 -2.55 -4.88 -11.97
CA SER A 11 -1.78 -3.84 -11.29
C SER A 11 -2.27 -2.46 -11.73
N GLU A 12 -2.04 -1.45 -10.89
CA GLU A 12 -2.41 -0.06 -11.19
C GLU A 12 -1.22 0.88 -11.09
N SER A 13 -1.40 2.10 -11.61
CA SER A 13 -0.48 3.22 -11.47
C SER A 13 -1.28 4.51 -11.47
N VAL A 14 -0.85 5.48 -10.66
CA VAL A 14 -1.41 6.84 -10.62
C VAL A 14 -0.36 7.84 -11.10
N ASN A 15 -0.79 8.96 -11.69
CA ASN A 15 0.14 9.95 -12.26
C ASN A 15 0.55 11.04 -11.24
N GLU A 16 1.44 11.93 -11.68
CA GLU A 16 1.95 13.07 -10.90
C GLU A 16 0.89 14.02 -10.33
N GLY A 17 -0.35 13.99 -10.85
CA GLY A 17 -1.46 14.82 -10.37
C GLY A 17 -2.45 14.10 -9.46
N HIS A 18 -2.21 12.84 -9.10
CA HIS A 18 -2.98 12.18 -8.05
C HIS A 18 -2.70 12.85 -6.69
N PRO A 19 -3.71 13.04 -5.79
CA PRO A 19 -3.50 13.72 -4.51
C PRO A 19 -2.27 13.24 -3.73
N ASP A 20 -2.11 11.93 -3.56
CA ASP A 20 -0.95 11.33 -2.88
C ASP A 20 0.37 11.70 -3.56
N LYS A 21 0.40 11.76 -4.90
CA LYS A 21 1.61 12.12 -5.66
C LYS A 21 1.90 13.61 -5.66
N ILE A 22 0.91 14.48 -5.48
CA ILE A 22 1.15 15.88 -5.13
C ILE A 22 1.82 15.96 -3.76
N CYS A 23 1.35 15.17 -2.80
CA CYS A 23 1.88 15.16 -1.44
C CYS A 23 3.34 14.64 -1.40
N ASP A 24 3.62 13.51 -2.05
CA ASP A 24 4.98 12.97 -2.22
C ASP A 24 5.92 14.05 -2.81
N GLN A 25 5.58 14.61 -3.98
CA GLN A 25 6.41 15.61 -4.67
C GLN A 25 6.60 16.91 -3.87
N VAL A 26 5.66 17.29 -3.00
CA VAL A 26 5.80 18.45 -2.12
C VAL A 26 6.77 18.15 -0.97
N SER A 27 6.63 16.99 -0.33
CA SER A 27 7.56 16.56 0.74
C SER A 27 8.98 16.34 0.20
N ASP A 28 9.14 15.71 -0.96
CA ASP A 28 10.43 15.52 -1.64
C ASP A 28 11.08 16.87 -2.01
N ALA A 29 10.33 17.81 -2.58
CA ALA A 29 10.84 19.15 -2.90
C ALA A 29 11.26 19.97 -1.66
N ILE A 30 10.66 19.69 -0.49
CA ILE A 30 11.07 20.27 0.79
C ILE A 30 12.35 19.60 1.31
N LEU A 31 12.48 18.29 1.18
CA LEU A 31 13.70 17.54 1.50
C LEU A 31 14.90 18.06 0.68
N ASP A 32 14.74 18.17 -0.63
CA ASP A 32 15.77 18.70 -1.54
C ASP A 32 16.17 20.13 -1.16
N ALA A 33 15.20 21.03 -0.93
CA ALA A 33 15.46 22.42 -0.55
C ALA A 33 16.10 22.58 0.84
N CYS A 34 15.93 21.60 1.74
CA CYS A 34 16.67 21.51 2.99
C CYS A 34 18.12 21.06 2.74
N LEU A 35 18.31 19.98 1.97
CA LEU A 35 19.62 19.37 1.74
C LEU A 35 20.55 20.22 0.86
N GLU A 36 20.01 21.01 -0.08
CA GLU A 36 20.79 21.96 -0.89
C GLU A 36 21.48 23.03 -0.02
N GLN A 37 20.83 23.45 1.08
CA GLN A 37 21.30 24.51 1.98
C GLN A 37 22.04 23.97 3.21
N ASP A 38 21.61 22.85 3.77
CA ASP A 38 22.22 22.17 4.92
C ASP A 38 22.17 20.64 4.72
N PRO A 39 23.24 20.03 4.17
CA PRO A 39 23.31 18.58 3.99
C PRO A 39 23.18 17.76 5.29
N GLU A 40 23.35 18.40 6.45
CA GLU A 40 23.15 17.77 7.76
C GLU A 40 21.69 17.85 8.26
N SER A 41 20.76 18.30 7.42
CA SER A 41 19.32 18.32 7.72
C SER A 41 18.79 16.95 8.15
N LYS A 42 17.76 16.97 9.01
CA LYS A 42 16.93 15.81 9.35
C LYS A 42 15.48 16.21 9.11
N VAL A 43 14.87 15.62 8.09
CA VAL A 43 13.55 15.98 7.57
C VAL A 43 12.65 14.76 7.68
N ALA A 44 11.53 14.90 8.38
CA ALA A 44 10.39 14.00 8.37
C ALA A 44 9.15 14.88 8.21
N CYS A 45 8.75 15.15 6.95
CA CYS A 45 7.64 16.05 6.66
C CYS A 45 6.56 15.36 5.85
N GLU A 46 5.35 15.45 6.36
CA GLU A 46 4.13 14.92 5.82
C GLU A 46 3.34 16.01 5.10
N THR A 47 2.70 15.65 4.00
CA THR A 47 1.85 16.55 3.23
C THR A 47 0.47 15.93 3.06
N CYS A 48 -0.60 16.72 3.21
CA CYS A 48 -1.93 16.36 2.77
C CYS A 48 -2.59 17.49 1.96
N THR A 49 -3.53 17.16 1.08
CA THR A 49 -4.20 18.11 0.19
C THR A 49 -5.70 17.82 0.10
N LYS A 50 -6.53 18.88 0.15
CA LYS A 50 -7.99 18.80 0.00
C LYS A 50 -8.54 20.17 -0.42
N THR A 51 -9.28 20.20 -1.53
CA THR A 51 -9.99 21.36 -2.11
C THR A 51 -9.29 22.71 -1.93
N ASN A 52 -8.35 23.00 -2.83
CA ASN A 52 -7.58 24.25 -2.85
C ASN A 52 -6.83 24.59 -1.53
N MET A 53 -6.51 23.58 -0.72
CA MET A 53 -5.65 23.69 0.46
C MET A 53 -4.61 22.57 0.45
N VAL A 54 -3.36 22.91 0.72
CA VAL A 54 -2.26 21.98 0.99
C VAL A 54 -1.77 22.23 2.42
N MET A 55 -1.52 21.18 3.19
CA MET A 55 -0.93 21.28 4.52
C MET A 55 0.36 20.46 4.60
N VAL A 56 1.42 21.08 5.11
CA VAL A 56 2.75 20.52 5.35
C VAL A 56 3.02 20.49 6.86
N PHE A 57 3.43 19.36 7.42
CA PHE A 57 3.56 19.17 8.88
C PHE A 57 4.56 18.07 9.25
N GLY A 58 5.00 18.03 10.51
CA GLY A 58 6.02 17.07 10.98
C GLY A 58 7.25 17.75 11.58
N GLU A 59 8.41 17.12 11.43
CA GLU A 59 9.65 17.44 12.12
C GLU A 59 10.78 17.78 11.13
N ILE A 60 11.31 19.00 11.21
CA ILE A 60 12.50 19.41 10.45
C ILE A 60 13.53 20.01 11.40
N THR A 61 14.70 19.40 11.44
CA THR A 61 15.90 19.94 12.09
C THR A 61 16.90 20.33 11.00
N THR A 62 17.05 21.63 10.74
CA THR A 62 17.91 22.16 9.68
C THR A 62 18.42 23.56 10.03
N LYS A 63 19.51 23.99 9.38
CA LYS A 63 19.96 25.39 9.30
C LYS A 63 19.47 26.10 8.03
N ALA A 64 18.85 25.36 7.10
CA ALA A 64 18.31 25.88 5.85
C ALA A 64 17.18 26.90 6.08
N ASN A 65 17.11 27.94 5.24
CA ASN A 65 16.01 28.91 5.26
C ASN A 65 15.01 28.56 4.15
N VAL A 66 14.07 27.68 4.46
CA VAL A 66 13.16 27.06 3.48
C VAL A 66 11.83 27.80 3.45
N ASN A 67 11.46 28.33 2.28
CA ASN A 67 10.13 28.91 2.04
C ASN A 67 9.17 27.80 1.59
N TYR A 68 8.58 27.10 2.56
CA TYR A 68 7.63 26.00 2.32
C TYR A 68 6.45 26.41 1.44
N GLU A 69 5.90 27.61 1.62
CA GLU A 69 4.80 28.10 0.77
C GLU A 69 5.22 28.22 -0.69
N LYS A 70 6.37 28.84 -0.97
CA LYS A 70 6.90 28.92 -2.34
C LYS A 70 7.08 27.53 -2.96
N ILE A 71 7.62 26.56 -2.21
CA ILE A 71 7.83 25.19 -2.70
C ILE A 71 6.50 24.51 -3.02
N VAL A 72 5.53 24.56 -2.11
CA VAL A 72 4.17 24.01 -2.33
C VAL A 72 3.55 24.58 -3.60
N ARG A 73 3.59 25.91 -3.78
CA ARG A 73 3.04 26.58 -4.96
C ARG A 73 3.79 26.21 -6.24
N ASP A 74 5.12 26.19 -6.21
CA ASP A 74 5.94 25.88 -7.39
C ASP A 74 5.80 24.42 -7.83
N THR A 75 5.78 23.46 -6.90
CA THR A 75 5.55 22.04 -7.19
C THR A 75 4.14 21.83 -7.78
N CYS A 76 3.10 22.38 -7.15
CA CYS A 76 1.73 22.29 -7.69
C CYS A 76 1.63 22.90 -9.10
N ARG A 77 2.28 24.05 -9.34
CA ARG A 77 2.30 24.70 -10.66
C ARG A 77 3.07 23.88 -11.71
N GLY A 78 4.15 23.21 -11.31
CA GLY A 78 4.92 22.30 -12.17
C GLY A 78 4.15 21.05 -12.61
N ILE A 79 3.33 20.49 -11.71
CA ILE A 79 2.38 19.40 -12.00
C ILE A 79 1.22 19.89 -12.89
N GLY A 80 0.93 21.20 -12.90
CA GLY A 80 -0.06 21.83 -13.77
C GLY A 80 -1.36 22.26 -13.06
N PHE A 81 -1.36 22.35 -11.73
CA PHE A 81 -2.47 22.89 -10.94
C PHE A 81 -2.46 24.42 -10.94
N VAL A 82 -2.89 25.01 -12.06
CA VAL A 82 -2.79 26.46 -12.32
C VAL A 82 -4.10 27.23 -12.10
N SER A 83 -5.18 26.55 -11.72
CA SER A 83 -6.51 27.16 -11.60
C SER A 83 -7.52 26.23 -10.90
N ALA A 84 -8.54 26.81 -10.28
CA ALA A 84 -9.53 26.04 -9.53
C ALA A 84 -10.33 25.02 -10.37
N ASP A 85 -10.48 25.23 -11.69
CA ASP A 85 -11.16 24.30 -12.60
C ASP A 85 -10.37 23.01 -12.91
N VAL A 86 -9.09 22.94 -12.51
CA VAL A 86 -8.30 21.70 -12.48
C VAL A 86 -8.17 21.11 -11.07
N GLY A 87 -8.95 21.60 -10.09
CA GLY A 87 -9.07 21.06 -8.73
C GLY A 87 -8.19 21.72 -7.67
N LEU A 88 -7.13 22.42 -8.08
CA LEU A 88 -6.26 23.20 -7.20
C LEU A 88 -5.64 24.36 -7.99
N ASP A 89 -5.62 25.54 -7.38
CA ASP A 89 -5.02 26.76 -7.91
C ASP A 89 -3.72 27.04 -7.14
N ALA A 90 -2.56 26.77 -7.74
CA ALA A 90 -1.29 26.93 -7.04
C ALA A 90 -1.00 28.37 -6.58
N ASP A 91 -1.59 29.38 -7.21
CA ASP A 91 -1.35 30.79 -6.86
C ASP A 91 -2.32 31.28 -5.77
N ASN A 92 -3.53 30.70 -5.70
CA ASN A 92 -4.58 31.07 -4.72
C ASN A 92 -4.85 29.99 -3.64
N CYS A 93 -4.18 28.84 -3.65
CA CYS A 93 -4.42 27.79 -2.65
C CYS A 93 -4.01 28.23 -1.24
N LYS A 94 -4.71 27.70 -0.24
CA LYS A 94 -4.39 27.91 1.17
C LYS A 94 -3.28 26.94 1.59
N VAL A 95 -2.06 27.45 1.75
CA VAL A 95 -0.97 26.66 2.33
C VAL A 95 -1.01 26.76 3.85
N LEU A 96 -1.01 25.60 4.53
CA LEU A 96 -0.84 25.47 5.97
C LEU A 96 0.53 24.84 6.25
N VAL A 97 1.24 25.36 7.27
CA VAL A 97 2.52 24.81 7.72
C VAL A 97 2.46 24.60 9.23
N ASN A 98 2.71 23.38 9.68
CA ASN A 98 2.83 23.00 11.09
C ASN A 98 4.06 22.10 11.29
N ILE A 99 5.22 22.68 11.00
CA ILE A 99 6.54 22.04 11.12
C ILE A 99 7.19 22.49 12.44
N GLU A 100 7.67 21.54 13.22
CA GLU A 100 8.45 21.77 14.44
C GLU A 100 9.85 21.14 14.33
N GLN A 101 10.70 21.30 15.35
CA GLN A 101 11.97 20.58 15.43
C GLN A 101 11.73 19.13 15.87
N GLN A 102 12.57 18.18 15.45
CA GLN A 102 12.51 16.80 15.90
C GLN A 102 12.67 16.72 17.44
N SER A 103 11.85 15.87 18.07
CA SER A 103 11.89 15.60 19.51
C SER A 103 13.31 15.28 19.99
N PRO A 104 13.80 15.89 21.10
CA PRO A 104 15.14 15.64 21.61
C PRO A 104 15.33 14.18 22.07
N ASP A 105 14.29 13.51 22.56
CA ASP A 105 14.34 12.09 22.93
C ASP A 105 14.64 11.21 21.69
N ILE A 106 14.03 11.54 20.55
CA ILE A 106 14.24 10.85 19.26
C ILE A 106 15.63 11.19 18.71
N ALA A 107 15.99 12.48 18.65
CA ALA A 107 17.29 12.93 18.15
C ALA A 107 18.47 12.33 18.92
N GLN A 108 18.31 12.11 20.23
CA GLN A 108 19.29 11.40 21.07
C GLN A 108 19.34 9.91 20.73
N GLY A 109 18.20 9.22 20.65
CA GLY A 109 18.13 7.79 20.34
C GLY A 109 18.69 7.46 18.94
N VAL A 110 18.35 8.28 17.95
CA VAL A 110 18.74 8.11 16.54
C VAL A 110 20.22 8.48 16.34
N HIS A 111 20.57 9.76 16.46
CA HIS A 111 21.87 10.32 16.05
C HIS A 111 22.66 10.99 17.20
N GLY A 112 22.22 10.84 18.45
CA GLY A 112 22.91 11.38 19.63
C GLY A 112 23.09 12.89 19.58
N HIS A 113 22.09 13.63 19.12
CA HIS A 113 22.19 15.07 18.81
C HIS A 113 23.37 15.42 17.86
N MET A 114 23.64 14.55 16.87
CA MET A 114 24.75 14.65 15.90
C MET A 114 26.14 14.34 16.48
N THR A 115 26.23 13.65 17.62
CA THR A 115 27.51 13.21 18.22
C THR A 115 27.86 11.75 17.94
N LYS A 116 26.91 10.93 17.49
CA LYS A 116 27.15 9.54 17.06
C LYS A 116 27.94 9.48 15.76
N LYS A 117 28.75 8.44 15.60
CA LYS A 117 29.37 8.09 14.31
C LYS A 117 28.34 7.46 13.35
N PRO A 118 28.57 7.45 12.02
CA PRO A 118 27.66 6.84 11.05
C PRO A 118 27.28 5.38 11.38
N GLU A 119 28.22 4.58 11.88
CA GLU A 119 27.99 3.18 12.28
C GLU A 119 27.23 3.00 13.61
N GLU A 120 26.92 4.09 14.32
CA GLU A 120 26.19 4.11 15.59
C GLU A 120 24.76 4.66 15.44
N ILE A 121 24.41 5.21 14.26
CA ILE A 121 23.10 5.80 13.96
C ILE A 121 22.00 4.72 14.01
N GLY A 122 20.94 5.00 14.78
CA GLY A 122 19.75 4.15 14.86
C GLY A 122 18.75 4.46 13.75
N ALA A 123 17.76 3.58 13.55
CA ALA A 123 16.62 3.86 12.69
C ALA A 123 15.76 5.00 13.28
N GLY A 124 15.23 5.87 12.40
CA GLY A 124 14.35 6.99 12.79
C GLY A 124 12.96 6.55 13.24
N ASP A 125 12.40 5.52 12.58
CA ASP A 125 11.15 4.86 12.95
C ASP A 125 11.28 3.33 12.81
N GLN A 126 10.28 2.58 13.28
CA GLN A 126 10.06 1.17 12.99
C GLN A 126 9.24 1.04 11.69
N GLY A 127 9.56 0.04 10.86
CA GLY A 127 8.88 -0.17 9.59
C GLY A 127 9.40 -1.37 8.80
N HIS A 128 8.57 -1.92 7.93
CA HIS A 128 8.90 -3.05 7.06
C HIS A 128 9.13 -2.64 5.61
N MET A 129 10.30 -2.98 5.08
CA MET A 129 10.70 -2.74 3.69
C MET A 129 10.80 -4.07 2.94
N PHE A 130 10.11 -4.19 1.81
CA PHE A 130 10.13 -5.37 0.94
C PHE A 130 10.68 -5.01 -0.44
N GLY A 131 11.81 -5.62 -0.81
CA GLY A 131 12.29 -5.62 -2.19
C GLY A 131 11.64 -6.75 -2.98
N TYR A 132 11.17 -6.45 -4.18
CA TYR A 132 10.69 -7.43 -5.15
C TYR A 132 11.38 -7.20 -6.50
N ALA A 133 11.68 -8.29 -7.19
CA ALA A 133 12.14 -8.29 -8.57
C ALA A 133 11.62 -9.56 -9.25
N THR A 134 11.33 -9.47 -10.55
CA THR A 134 10.88 -10.58 -11.40
C THR A 134 11.51 -10.43 -12.78
N ASP A 135 11.70 -11.51 -13.54
CA ASP A 135 12.32 -11.41 -14.86
C ASP A 135 11.33 -11.07 -15.98
N GLU A 136 10.08 -10.72 -15.65
CA GLU A 136 9.00 -10.46 -16.63
C GLU A 136 9.31 -9.37 -17.65
N THR A 137 10.14 -8.38 -17.30
CA THR A 137 10.54 -7.29 -18.20
C THR A 137 12.02 -6.92 -18.03
N PRO A 138 12.65 -6.20 -18.99
CA PRO A 138 14.02 -5.70 -18.85
C PRO A 138 14.25 -4.82 -17.60
N GLU A 139 13.21 -4.15 -17.11
CA GLU A 139 13.23 -3.34 -15.89
C GLU A 139 13.18 -4.16 -14.59
N LEU A 140 13.11 -5.50 -14.69
CA LEU A 140 12.98 -6.48 -13.60
C LEU A 140 11.71 -6.32 -12.74
N MET A 141 10.62 -5.83 -13.34
CA MET A 141 9.35 -5.51 -12.69
C MET A 141 8.18 -6.30 -13.31
N PRO A 142 7.02 -6.44 -12.61
CA PRO A 142 5.86 -7.12 -13.18
C PRO A 142 5.36 -6.45 -14.46
N LEU A 143 5.03 -7.24 -15.49
CA LEU A 143 4.59 -6.72 -16.78
C LEU A 143 3.34 -5.82 -16.66
N THR A 144 2.40 -6.20 -15.80
CA THR A 144 1.19 -5.42 -15.48
C THR A 144 1.51 -4.03 -14.90
N HIS A 145 2.51 -3.94 -14.03
CA HIS A 145 2.95 -2.68 -13.44
C HIS A 145 3.68 -1.80 -14.46
N VAL A 146 4.61 -2.38 -15.24
CA VAL A 146 5.35 -1.65 -16.27
C VAL A 146 4.41 -1.08 -17.33
N LEU A 147 3.40 -1.82 -17.76
CA LEU A 147 2.37 -1.34 -18.68
C LEU A 147 1.51 -0.23 -18.07
N ALA A 148 1.01 -0.40 -16.84
CA ALA A 148 0.21 0.64 -16.17
C ALA A 148 1.01 1.96 -16.02
N THR A 149 2.26 1.89 -15.58
CA THR A 149 3.13 3.06 -15.43
C THR A 149 3.47 3.71 -16.77
N LYS A 150 3.73 2.94 -17.84
CA LYS A 150 3.96 3.51 -19.19
C LYS A 150 2.71 4.20 -19.76
N LEU A 151 1.51 3.66 -19.52
CA LEU A 151 0.26 4.34 -19.87
C LEU A 151 0.05 5.63 -19.07
N GLY A 152 0.33 5.63 -17.76
CA GLY A 152 0.25 6.83 -16.91
C GLY A 152 1.23 7.93 -17.32
N ALA A 153 2.44 7.54 -17.75
CA ALA A 153 3.42 8.43 -18.34
C ALA A 153 2.92 9.02 -19.68
N LYS A 154 2.35 8.19 -20.58
CA LYS A 154 1.83 8.65 -21.88
C LYS A 154 0.64 9.61 -21.73
N LEU A 155 -0.27 9.37 -20.77
CA LEU A 155 -1.32 10.32 -20.40
C LEU A 155 -0.76 11.67 -19.94
N THR A 156 0.33 11.64 -19.16
CA THR A 156 1.02 12.85 -18.68
C THR A 156 1.73 13.59 -19.84
N GLU A 157 2.30 12.86 -20.79
CA GLU A 157 2.92 13.40 -22.00
C GLU A 157 1.89 14.10 -22.90
N VAL A 158 0.78 13.45 -23.28
CA VAL A 158 -0.23 14.06 -24.18
C VAL A 158 -0.95 15.25 -23.53
N ARG A 159 -0.99 15.29 -22.18
CA ARG A 159 -1.42 16.45 -21.39
C ARG A 159 -0.44 17.61 -21.50
N LYS A 160 0.86 17.38 -21.21
CA LYS A 160 1.91 18.42 -21.25
C LYS A 160 2.14 18.97 -22.66
N ASN A 161 2.10 18.09 -23.67
CA ASN A 161 2.21 18.46 -25.09
C ASN A 161 0.91 19.05 -25.68
N LYS A 162 -0.19 19.06 -24.93
CA LYS A 162 -1.53 19.53 -25.35
C LYS A 162 -2.15 18.81 -26.55
N THR A 163 -1.62 17.64 -26.92
CA THR A 163 -2.21 16.75 -27.93
C THR A 163 -3.63 16.33 -27.56
N CYS A 164 -3.88 16.12 -26.27
CA CYS A 164 -5.21 15.85 -25.72
C CYS A 164 -5.55 16.93 -24.68
N PRO A 165 -6.02 18.13 -25.08
CA PRO A 165 -6.13 19.30 -24.21
C PRO A 165 -7.23 19.20 -23.14
N TRP A 166 -8.09 18.16 -23.23
CA TRP A 166 -9.10 17.81 -22.25
C TRP A 166 -8.55 16.93 -21.09
N VAL A 167 -7.35 16.34 -21.23
CA VAL A 167 -6.70 15.59 -20.15
C VAL A 167 -6.31 16.57 -19.04
N ARG A 168 -6.58 16.19 -17.79
CA ARG A 168 -6.30 17.02 -16.59
C ARG A 168 -5.13 16.43 -15.79
N PRO A 169 -4.60 17.15 -14.77
CA PRO A 169 -3.42 16.68 -14.04
C PRO A 169 -3.64 15.33 -13.34
N ASN A 170 -4.75 15.15 -12.61
CA ASN A 170 -5.09 13.90 -11.93
C ASN A 170 -5.54 12.82 -12.93
N GLY A 171 -4.94 11.63 -12.86
CA GLY A 171 -5.27 10.47 -13.67
C GLY A 171 -4.76 9.16 -13.08
N LYS A 172 -5.53 8.09 -13.31
CA LYS A 172 -5.22 6.71 -12.90
C LYS A 172 -5.18 5.79 -14.11
N THR A 173 -4.46 4.69 -13.98
CA THR A 173 -4.36 3.62 -14.98
C THR A 173 -4.39 2.26 -14.29
N GLN A 174 -4.89 1.24 -14.98
CA GLN A 174 -5.03 -0.10 -14.45
C GLN A 174 -4.89 -1.10 -15.60
N VAL A 175 -4.10 -2.15 -15.40
CA VAL A 175 -3.81 -3.17 -16.42
C VAL A 175 -4.01 -4.55 -15.82
N THR A 176 -4.80 -5.38 -16.51
CA THR A 176 -5.05 -6.79 -16.15
C THR A 176 -4.53 -7.68 -17.28
N VAL A 177 -3.73 -8.70 -16.94
CA VAL A 177 -3.10 -9.62 -17.90
C VAL A 177 -3.37 -11.07 -17.48
N GLU A 178 -3.62 -11.94 -18.45
CA GLU A 178 -3.61 -13.39 -18.23
C GLU A 178 -2.16 -13.91 -18.21
N LYS A 179 -1.72 -14.44 -17.06
CA LYS A 179 -0.37 -14.94 -16.82
C LYS A 179 -0.37 -16.46 -16.68
N MET A 180 0.70 -17.11 -17.12
CA MET A 180 0.91 -18.56 -16.92
C MET A 180 1.61 -18.82 -15.58
N LYS A 181 1.12 -19.80 -14.82
CA LYS A 181 1.67 -20.14 -13.52
C LYS A 181 2.90 -21.03 -13.64
N GLY A 182 4.04 -20.54 -13.13
CA GLY A 182 5.29 -21.32 -13.05
C GLY A 182 6.13 -21.35 -14.33
N ARG A 183 6.01 -20.33 -15.21
CA ARG A 183 7.04 -20.02 -16.20
C ARG A 183 7.50 -18.57 -16.07
N ASP A 184 8.80 -18.40 -16.19
CA ASP A 184 9.51 -17.16 -16.41
C ASP A 184 9.00 -16.56 -17.73
N CYS A 185 8.56 -15.30 -17.75
CA CYS A 185 7.83 -14.77 -18.91
C CYS A 185 8.72 -14.52 -20.14
N TRP A 186 10.04 -14.57 -19.99
CA TRP A 186 11.02 -14.31 -21.05
C TRP A 186 11.31 -15.46 -22.03
N GLU A 187 10.77 -16.67 -21.82
CA GLU A 187 10.90 -17.75 -22.82
C GLU A 187 9.99 -17.58 -24.07
N MET A 188 9.10 -16.58 -24.09
CA MET A 188 8.20 -16.31 -25.23
C MET A 188 8.95 -16.05 -26.55
N GLU A 189 10.12 -15.39 -26.53
CA GLU A 189 10.81 -14.94 -27.75
C GLU A 189 11.41 -16.05 -28.62
N ARG A 190 11.54 -17.29 -28.11
CA ARG A 190 12.26 -18.38 -28.83
C ARG A 190 11.36 -19.56 -29.23
N GLY A 191 10.04 -19.40 -29.06
CA GLY A 191 9.05 -20.46 -29.07
C GLY A 191 8.36 -20.78 -30.41
N GLY A 192 8.78 -20.22 -31.55
CA GLY A 192 8.34 -20.68 -32.88
C GLY A 192 6.90 -20.36 -33.30
N TYR A 193 6.18 -19.52 -32.56
CA TYR A 193 5.04 -18.78 -33.12
C TYR A 193 5.55 -17.48 -33.78
N GLY A 194 4.80 -16.98 -34.76
CA GLY A 194 5.21 -15.83 -35.58
C GLY A 194 5.53 -14.61 -34.72
N SER A 195 6.51 -13.81 -35.17
CA SER A 195 6.98 -12.62 -34.48
C SER A 195 5.82 -11.68 -34.11
N PHE A 196 5.53 -11.60 -32.82
CA PHE A 196 5.06 -10.34 -32.26
C PHE A 196 6.16 -9.32 -32.54
N GLY A 197 5.80 -8.20 -33.17
CA GLY A 197 6.70 -7.04 -33.22
C GLY A 197 7.04 -6.59 -31.80
N GLY A 198 8.13 -5.84 -31.65
CA GLY A 198 8.38 -5.14 -30.39
C GLY A 198 7.16 -4.29 -30.06
N PHE A 199 6.65 -4.39 -28.83
CA PHE A 199 5.43 -3.72 -28.40
C PHE A 199 5.71 -2.23 -28.21
N ASP A 200 5.78 -1.49 -29.32
CA ASP A 200 6.25 -0.12 -29.34
C ASP A 200 5.11 0.84 -29.00
N VAL A 201 5.22 1.42 -27.81
CA VAL A 201 4.18 2.27 -27.18
C VAL A 201 4.00 3.59 -27.95
N GLU A 202 4.88 3.90 -28.91
CA GLU A 202 4.74 5.06 -29.80
C GLU A 202 3.84 4.79 -31.04
N GLU A 203 3.74 3.55 -31.54
CA GLU A 203 2.93 3.24 -32.76
C GLU A 203 1.56 2.63 -32.44
N ASP A 204 1.46 1.67 -31.51
CA ASP A 204 0.20 0.92 -31.27
C ASP A 204 -0.87 1.71 -30.49
N VAL A 205 -0.53 2.83 -29.85
CA VAL A 205 -1.43 3.62 -28.98
C VAL A 205 -2.16 4.72 -29.78
N SER A 206 -2.82 4.33 -30.87
CA SER A 206 -3.46 5.27 -31.82
C SER A 206 -4.91 5.66 -31.50
N GLU A 207 -5.65 4.89 -30.70
CA GLU A 207 -7.01 5.24 -30.24
C GLU A 207 -7.15 5.19 -28.70
N VAL A 208 -6.86 6.31 -28.03
CA VAL A 208 -7.13 6.51 -26.59
C VAL A 208 -8.49 7.20 -26.40
N ILE A 209 -9.56 6.41 -26.35
CA ILE A 209 -10.91 6.89 -26.01
C ILE A 209 -11.14 6.73 -24.50
N VAL A 210 -10.93 7.80 -23.73
CA VAL A 210 -11.23 7.85 -22.30
C VAL A 210 -12.75 7.96 -22.11
N GLY A 211 -13.39 6.84 -21.77
CA GLY A 211 -14.84 6.77 -21.67
C GLY A 211 -15.39 5.42 -21.19
N GLY A 212 -14.74 4.78 -20.22
CA GLY A 212 -15.29 3.58 -19.56
C GLY A 212 -15.40 2.34 -20.44
N ILE A 213 -14.38 2.05 -21.26
CA ILE A 213 -14.31 0.82 -22.09
C ILE A 213 -13.20 -0.09 -21.55
N SER A 214 -13.55 -1.34 -21.26
CA SER A 214 -12.59 -2.40 -20.97
C SER A 214 -12.07 -2.99 -22.28
N PHE A 215 -10.75 -3.05 -22.47
CA PHE A 215 -10.15 -3.68 -23.66
C PHE A 215 -10.19 -5.21 -23.54
N GLU A 216 -11.13 -5.86 -24.23
CA GLU A 216 -11.08 -7.30 -24.46
C GLU A 216 -10.13 -7.60 -25.63
N VAL A 217 -8.90 -8.04 -25.35
CA VAL A 217 -7.90 -8.41 -26.37
C VAL A 217 -8.26 -9.78 -26.96
N GLY A 218 -9.28 -9.79 -27.83
CA GLY A 218 -9.91 -10.99 -28.36
C GLY A 218 -9.05 -11.77 -29.36
N MET A 219 -8.20 -12.67 -28.88
CA MET A 219 -7.63 -13.74 -29.72
C MET A 219 -8.74 -14.69 -30.21
N ARG A 220 -9.30 -14.44 -31.41
CA ARG A 220 -10.22 -15.37 -32.08
C ARG A 220 -9.87 -15.58 -33.55
N GLY A 221 -9.26 -16.72 -33.84
CA GLY A 221 -9.12 -17.27 -35.17
C GLY A 221 -10.05 -18.48 -35.40
N CYS A 222 -11.35 -18.24 -35.61
CA CYS A 222 -12.20 -19.14 -36.41
C CYS A 222 -13.47 -18.41 -36.88
N ALA A 223 -13.90 -18.66 -38.11
CA ALA A 223 -15.02 -17.97 -38.75
C ALA A 223 -16.28 -18.83 -38.81
N VAL A 224 -17.45 -18.17 -38.93
CA VAL A 224 -18.52 -18.41 -39.93
C VAL A 224 -19.82 -17.75 -39.45
N ALA A 225 -20.33 -16.79 -40.22
CA ALA A 225 -21.72 -16.38 -40.30
C ALA A 225 -21.92 -15.67 -41.66
N GLU A 226 -23.07 -15.87 -42.30
CA GLU A 226 -23.29 -15.52 -43.71
C GLU A 226 -23.92 -14.12 -43.93
N GLN A 227 -23.96 -13.69 -45.19
CA GLN A 227 -24.59 -12.45 -45.62
C GLN A 227 -26.12 -12.49 -45.51
N THR A 228 -26.73 -11.39 -45.07
CA THR A 228 -28.04 -10.95 -45.58
C THR A 228 -28.05 -9.46 -45.83
N THR A 229 -28.31 -9.05 -47.08
CA THR A 229 -28.44 -7.65 -47.51
C THR A 229 -29.83 -7.10 -47.19
N GLY A 230 -29.91 -5.84 -46.74
CA GLY A 230 -31.17 -5.10 -46.58
C GLY A 230 -30.95 -3.60 -46.82
N GLU A 231 -31.72 -3.02 -47.75
CA GLU A 231 -31.56 -1.62 -48.18
C GLU A 231 -32.49 -0.62 -47.44
N ARG A 232 -32.28 0.66 -47.74
CA ARG A 232 -33.11 1.86 -47.46
C ARG A 232 -32.92 2.49 -46.06
N GLY A 233 -32.73 3.81 -45.93
CA GLY A 233 -32.50 4.84 -46.96
C GLY A 233 -33.06 6.22 -46.56
N GLN A 234 -32.49 7.29 -47.16
CA GLN A 234 -32.92 8.70 -47.02
C GLN A 234 -32.72 9.32 -45.60
N SER A 235 -32.44 10.62 -45.43
CA SER A 235 -32.21 11.72 -46.40
C SER A 235 -31.64 12.99 -45.72
N PHE A 236 -30.83 13.77 -46.47
CA PHE A 236 -30.80 15.26 -46.49
C PHE A 236 -30.26 16.00 -45.23
N GLN A 237 -29.70 17.22 -45.28
CA GLN A 237 -29.15 18.07 -46.37
C GLN A 237 -28.23 19.16 -45.74
N GLU A 238 -27.16 19.60 -46.44
CA GLU A 238 -26.50 20.94 -46.33
C GLU A 238 -26.02 21.44 -44.93
N GLU A 239 -25.22 22.48 -44.71
CA GLU A 239 -24.30 23.35 -45.51
C GLU A 239 -23.13 23.72 -44.54
N GLN A 240 -21.92 24.17 -44.87
CA GLN A 240 -21.42 25.11 -45.90
C GLN A 240 -19.99 24.74 -46.38
N ARG A 241 -19.52 25.33 -47.49
CA ARG A 241 -18.12 25.22 -47.97
C ARG A 241 -17.60 26.49 -48.67
N GLY A 242 -16.39 26.91 -48.29
CA GLY A 242 -15.52 27.81 -49.08
C GLY A 242 -15.80 29.32 -48.94
N VAL A 243 -15.05 30.22 -49.61
CA VAL A 243 -13.94 30.03 -50.58
C VAL A 243 -12.93 31.20 -50.46
N CYS A 244 -11.63 30.93 -50.74
CA CYS A 244 -10.56 31.78 -51.32
C CYS A 244 -9.20 31.42 -50.66
N ARG A 245 -8.12 30.96 -51.31
CA ARG A 245 -7.48 31.08 -52.65
C ARG A 245 -6.71 32.39 -52.94
N GLY A 246 -5.39 32.23 -53.06
CA GLY A 246 -4.44 33.09 -53.76
C GLY A 246 -3.09 33.21 -53.02
N ALA A 247 -1.91 33.38 -53.64
CA ALA A 247 -1.34 32.89 -54.91
C ALA A 247 0.16 33.29 -54.97
N ASN A 248 0.98 32.59 -55.78
CA ASN A 248 2.30 33.01 -56.32
C ASN A 248 3.50 33.27 -55.38
N THR A 249 4.37 32.25 -55.27
CA THR A 249 5.81 32.25 -55.67
C THR A 249 6.63 33.56 -55.75
N MET A 250 7.85 33.59 -55.16
CA MET A 250 9.14 33.60 -55.91
C MET A 250 10.43 33.58 -55.03
N THR A 251 11.30 32.58 -55.28
CA THR A 251 12.79 32.59 -55.42
C THR A 251 13.75 33.38 -54.49
N THR A 252 14.78 32.68 -53.96
CA THR A 252 16.25 33.02 -53.86
C THR A 252 16.70 34.45 -53.44
N GLU A 253 17.69 34.72 -52.57
CA GLU A 253 18.84 33.95 -52.01
C GLU A 253 19.53 34.82 -50.88
N ALA A 254 20.66 34.55 -50.19
CA ALA A 254 21.72 33.51 -50.15
C ALA A 254 22.49 33.59 -48.78
N ALA A 255 23.59 32.81 -48.67
CA ALA A 255 24.84 33.06 -47.89
C ALA A 255 24.95 32.73 -46.37
N GLU A 256 25.89 31.80 -46.08
CA GLU A 256 26.87 31.75 -44.96
C GLU A 256 26.41 31.70 -43.47
N ALA A 257 27.05 30.98 -42.54
CA ALA A 257 28.05 29.88 -42.55
C ALA A 257 27.92 29.15 -41.19
N ASP A 258 27.92 27.82 -41.07
CA ASP A 258 28.99 26.82 -41.27
C ASP A 258 30.25 26.98 -40.37
N LYS A 259 30.40 26.01 -39.43
CA LYS A 259 31.69 25.46 -38.99
C LYS A 259 31.54 24.23 -38.10
N HIS A 260 32.07 23.10 -38.58
CA HIS A 260 32.90 22.09 -37.88
C HIS A 260 32.63 21.72 -36.38
N LYS A 261 32.79 20.46 -35.94
CA LYS A 261 33.81 19.50 -36.41
C LYS A 261 33.46 18.04 -36.05
N ALA A 262 33.86 17.10 -36.89
CA ALA A 262 34.07 15.69 -36.53
C ALA A 262 35.52 15.31 -36.82
N GLU A 263 36.19 14.64 -35.89
CA GLU A 263 37.52 14.01 -36.09
C GLU A 263 37.94 13.26 -34.81
N ALA A 264 38.28 11.97 -34.92
CA ALA A 264 39.54 11.37 -34.41
C ALA A 264 39.43 9.84 -34.20
N GLU A 265 39.75 9.06 -35.24
CA GLU A 265 40.22 7.68 -35.05
C GLU A 265 41.40 7.42 -35.99
N GLN A 266 42.58 7.12 -35.43
CA GLN A 266 43.54 6.07 -35.89
C GLN A 266 44.96 6.19 -35.27
N VAL A 267 45.37 5.09 -34.61
CA VAL A 267 46.69 4.43 -34.70
C VAL A 267 47.99 5.21 -34.42
N ARG A 268 48.71 4.83 -33.35
CA ARG A 268 50.12 4.31 -33.39
C ARG A 268 50.56 3.62 -32.08
N HIS A 269 51.73 2.96 -32.10
CA HIS A 269 52.16 1.93 -31.12
C HIS A 269 53.00 2.40 -29.92
N GLY A 270 52.92 1.65 -28.82
CA GLY A 270 54.03 1.42 -27.86
C GLY A 270 53.76 1.82 -26.39
N THR A 271 54.26 1.15 -25.35
CA THR A 271 55.02 -0.14 -25.27
C THR A 271 54.84 -0.83 -23.89
N ASN A 272 55.16 -2.14 -23.83
CA ASN A 272 55.67 -2.92 -22.67
C ASN A 272 54.83 -3.15 -21.37
N LYS A 273 54.45 -4.43 -21.18
CA LYS A 273 54.67 -5.31 -20.00
C LYS A 273 53.96 -5.04 -18.65
N ARG A 274 53.14 -6.02 -18.25
CA ARG A 274 53.31 -6.84 -17.00
C ARG A 274 52.58 -8.21 -17.15
N PRO A 275 52.83 -9.23 -16.30
CA PRO A 275 52.87 -10.63 -16.76
C PRO A 275 51.64 -11.52 -16.47
N GLU A 276 51.60 -12.66 -17.17
CA GLU A 276 50.64 -13.77 -17.00
C GLU A 276 50.82 -14.57 -15.69
N ARG A 277 49.77 -15.32 -15.29
CA ARG A 277 49.96 -16.66 -14.68
C ARG A 277 48.79 -17.64 -14.83
N GLN A 278 48.96 -18.58 -15.76
CA GLN A 278 48.50 -20.00 -15.74
C GLN A 278 47.06 -20.34 -15.30
N ARG A 279 46.19 -20.65 -16.28
CA ARG A 279 45.18 -21.72 -16.12
C ARG A 279 45.83 -23.09 -16.33
N ARG A 280 45.55 -24.08 -15.48
CA ARG A 280 45.96 -25.49 -15.70
C ARG A 280 44.76 -26.40 -15.96
N ARG A 281 44.80 -27.11 -17.09
CA ARG A 281 43.85 -28.14 -17.52
C ARG A 281 44.39 -29.51 -17.13
N TRP A 282 43.59 -30.36 -16.48
CA TRP A 282 43.94 -31.75 -16.21
C TRP A 282 42.95 -32.71 -16.88
N GLN A 283 43.48 -33.73 -17.54
CA GLN A 283 42.72 -34.75 -18.25
C GLN A 283 42.32 -35.89 -17.28
N ARG A 284 41.10 -36.40 -17.39
CA ARG A 284 40.72 -37.67 -16.76
C ARG A 284 41.19 -38.84 -17.64
N ARG A 285 42.03 -39.71 -17.09
CA ARG A 285 42.20 -41.08 -17.61
C ARG A 285 41.03 -41.95 -17.15
N THR A 286 40.52 -42.79 -18.04
CA THR A 286 39.70 -43.95 -17.68
C THR A 286 40.60 -45.07 -17.14
N ASN A 287 40.08 -45.86 -16.20
CA ASN A 287 40.59 -47.20 -15.93
C ASN A 287 39.45 -48.07 -15.37
N THR A 288 39.47 -49.37 -15.64
CA THR A 288 38.39 -50.32 -15.30
C THR A 288 38.81 -51.29 -14.19
N GLY A 289 37.84 -51.81 -13.42
CA GLY A 289 38.04 -53.00 -12.60
C GLY A 289 37.21 -53.10 -11.31
N GLY A 290 36.80 -54.33 -10.98
CA GLY A 290 36.51 -54.77 -9.62
C GLY A 290 35.05 -54.64 -9.12
N VAL A 291 34.32 -55.76 -9.08
CA VAL A 291 33.08 -55.89 -8.29
C VAL A 291 33.44 -56.19 -6.83
N GLY A 292 32.75 -55.56 -5.87
CA GLY A 292 32.94 -55.83 -4.43
C GLY A 292 31.71 -55.45 -3.61
N THR A 293 30.88 -56.43 -3.24
CA THR A 293 29.64 -56.20 -2.49
C THR A 293 29.89 -55.95 -1.00
N ARG A 294 29.62 -54.73 -0.53
CA ARG A 294 29.46 -54.43 0.91
C ARG A 294 28.24 -53.54 1.16
N ARG A 295 27.27 -54.06 1.92
CA ARG A 295 26.16 -53.26 2.47
C ARG A 295 26.75 -52.17 3.38
N ARG A 296 26.67 -50.90 2.96
CA ARG A 296 26.72 -49.77 3.90
C ARG A 296 25.30 -49.49 4.38
N SER A 297 25.10 -49.44 5.69
CA SER A 297 23.87 -48.91 6.27
C SER A 297 23.68 -47.46 5.86
N ARG A 298 22.47 -47.06 5.46
CA ARG A 298 22.07 -45.66 5.44
C ARG A 298 22.07 -45.15 6.89
N ARG A 299 23.19 -44.59 7.35
CA ARG A 299 23.12 -43.55 8.39
C ARG A 299 22.32 -42.42 7.75
N GLY A 300 21.27 -41.96 8.43
CA GLY A 300 20.51 -40.81 7.94
C GLY A 300 21.45 -39.63 7.79
N GLU A 301 21.46 -39.02 6.61
CA GLU A 301 21.99 -37.67 6.48
C GLU A 301 21.08 -36.78 7.33
N CYS A 302 21.68 -36.09 8.30
CA CYS A 302 20.94 -35.10 9.08
C CYS A 302 20.58 -33.97 8.13
N VAL A 303 19.35 -34.00 7.59
CA VAL A 303 18.80 -32.91 6.79
C VAL A 303 18.83 -31.67 7.66
N ASN A 304 19.75 -30.76 7.35
CA ASN A 304 19.87 -29.49 8.05
C ASN A 304 18.60 -28.72 7.72
N MET A 305 17.66 -28.64 8.68
CA MET A 305 16.38 -28.01 8.42
C MET A 305 16.58 -26.50 8.30
N GLU A 306 16.51 -26.00 7.07
CA GLU A 306 16.65 -24.59 6.77
C GLU A 306 15.54 -23.80 7.46
N THR A 307 15.94 -22.95 8.42
CA THR A 307 15.08 -21.96 9.06
C THR A 307 15.37 -20.57 8.48
N PHE A 308 14.40 -19.68 8.58
CA PHE A 308 14.54 -18.27 8.22
C PHE A 308 13.89 -17.40 9.30
N LEU A 309 14.27 -16.12 9.34
CA LEU A 309 13.66 -15.15 10.23
C LEU A 309 12.62 -14.34 9.46
N PHE A 310 11.44 -14.14 10.07
CA PHE A 310 10.45 -13.19 9.61
C PHE A 310 10.05 -12.27 10.76
N THR A 311 9.74 -11.01 10.47
CA THR A 311 9.42 -9.99 11.47
C THR A 311 8.12 -9.30 11.11
N SER A 312 7.31 -8.99 12.12
CA SER A 312 6.16 -8.08 11.99
C SER A 312 6.12 -7.13 13.18
N GLU A 313 5.53 -5.96 12.97
CA GLU A 313 5.32 -4.93 13.98
C GLU A 313 3.83 -4.67 14.27
N SER A 314 3.58 -3.93 15.35
CA SER A 314 2.30 -3.33 15.69
C SER A 314 2.52 -2.11 16.58
N VAL A 315 1.64 -1.12 16.48
CA VAL A 315 1.66 0.10 17.32
C VAL A 315 0.40 0.18 18.18
N ASN A 316 0.48 0.96 19.26
CA ASN A 316 -0.60 1.15 20.23
C ASN A 316 -1.64 2.15 19.72
N GLU A 317 -2.83 2.16 20.35
CA GLU A 317 -3.87 3.17 20.12
C GLU A 317 -3.43 4.64 20.28
N GLY A 318 -2.29 4.90 20.95
CA GLY A 318 -1.74 6.24 21.13
C GLY A 318 -0.69 6.67 20.10
N HIS A 319 -0.31 5.81 19.16
CA HIS A 319 0.53 6.21 18.02
C HIS A 319 -0.20 7.27 17.19
N PRO A 320 0.44 8.36 16.75
CA PRO A 320 -0.25 9.47 16.07
C PRO A 320 -1.08 9.03 14.84
N ASP A 321 -0.53 8.23 13.91
CA ASP A 321 -1.33 7.60 12.83
C ASP A 321 -2.57 6.83 13.34
N LYS A 322 -2.46 6.13 14.48
CA LYS A 322 -3.59 5.39 15.06
C LYS A 322 -4.59 6.26 15.79
N ILE A 323 -4.21 7.45 16.26
CA ILE A 323 -5.19 8.47 16.65
C ILE A 323 -6.00 8.85 15.41
N CYS A 324 -5.35 9.09 14.28
CA CYS A 324 -6.00 9.46 13.02
C CYS A 324 -6.96 8.37 12.52
N ASP A 325 -6.52 7.11 12.45
CA ASP A 325 -7.38 5.98 12.09
C ASP A 325 -8.61 5.86 13.02
N GLN A 326 -8.42 5.94 14.34
CA GLN A 326 -9.52 5.84 15.32
C GLN A 326 -10.49 7.03 15.28
N VAL A 327 -10.01 8.23 14.94
CA VAL A 327 -10.86 9.43 14.77
C VAL A 327 -11.66 9.33 13.47
N SER A 328 -11.01 8.95 12.37
CA SER A 328 -11.62 8.72 11.06
C SER A 328 -12.75 7.69 11.15
N ASP A 329 -12.53 6.55 11.82
CA ASP A 329 -13.56 5.53 12.00
C ASP A 329 -14.62 5.89 13.06
N ALA A 330 -14.31 6.70 14.07
CA ALA A 330 -15.33 7.20 15.00
C ALA A 330 -16.33 8.15 14.31
N ILE A 331 -15.86 8.93 13.33
CA ILE A 331 -16.71 9.77 12.49
C ILE A 331 -17.57 8.90 11.56
N LEU A 332 -17.01 7.83 10.98
CA LEU A 332 -17.77 6.84 10.19
C LEU A 332 -18.86 6.16 11.03
N ASP A 333 -18.55 5.66 12.23
CA ASP A 333 -19.52 5.04 13.14
C ASP A 333 -20.67 5.99 13.48
N ALA A 334 -20.36 7.26 13.78
CA ALA A 334 -21.34 8.30 14.10
C ALA A 334 -22.20 8.74 12.90
N CYS A 335 -21.68 8.63 11.68
CA CYS A 335 -22.46 8.81 10.45
C CYS A 335 -23.42 7.63 10.24
N LEU A 336 -22.92 6.40 10.31
CA LEU A 336 -23.71 5.18 10.06
C LEU A 336 -24.75 4.89 11.15
N GLU A 337 -24.54 5.35 12.40
CA GLU A 337 -25.51 5.21 13.49
C GLU A 337 -26.82 5.98 13.21
N GLN A 338 -26.73 7.12 12.53
CA GLN A 338 -27.88 7.96 12.18
C GLN A 338 -28.35 7.75 10.74
N ASP A 339 -27.44 7.45 9.82
CA ASP A 339 -27.71 7.25 8.40
C ASP A 339 -26.83 6.12 7.82
N PRO A 340 -27.31 4.86 7.83
CA PRO A 340 -26.61 3.69 7.26
C PRO A 340 -26.26 3.84 5.77
N GLU A 341 -26.90 4.78 5.06
CA GLU A 341 -26.63 5.09 3.66
C GLU A 341 -25.47 6.08 3.45
N SER A 342 -24.84 6.58 4.52
CA SER A 342 -23.77 7.59 4.46
C SER A 342 -22.68 7.23 3.45
N LYS A 343 -22.16 8.25 2.76
CA LYS A 343 -20.95 8.17 1.95
C LYS A 343 -19.85 8.91 2.69
N VAL A 344 -18.76 8.22 3.02
CA VAL A 344 -17.71 8.71 3.91
C VAL A 344 -16.34 8.35 3.33
N ALA A 345 -15.47 9.37 3.25
CA ALA A 345 -14.04 9.30 3.05
C ALA A 345 -13.43 10.36 3.99
N CYS A 346 -13.42 10.05 5.28
CA CYS A 346 -12.97 10.97 6.32
C CYS A 346 -11.51 10.67 6.67
N GLU A 347 -10.61 11.49 6.16
CA GLU A 347 -9.20 11.46 6.52
C GLU A 347 -8.95 12.32 7.78
N THR A 348 -7.95 11.94 8.56
CA THR A 348 -7.50 12.70 9.74
C THR A 348 -5.98 12.87 9.65
N CYS A 349 -5.48 14.04 10.04
CA CYS A 349 -4.07 14.22 10.36
C CYS A 349 -3.86 14.92 11.71
N THR A 350 -2.70 14.72 12.32
CA THR A 350 -2.37 15.32 13.62
C THR A 350 -0.88 15.67 13.71
N LYS A 351 -0.60 16.73 14.47
CA LYS A 351 0.73 17.16 14.91
C LYS A 351 0.55 17.95 16.21
N THR A 352 1.62 18.49 16.79
CA THR A 352 1.63 19.20 18.07
C THR A 352 0.45 20.17 18.22
N ASN A 353 -0.33 19.96 19.28
CA ASN A 353 -1.50 20.75 19.65
C ASN A 353 -2.60 20.88 18.56
N MET A 354 -2.67 19.96 17.58
CA MET A 354 -3.63 20.01 16.48
C MET A 354 -4.10 18.62 16.00
N VAL A 355 -5.41 18.48 15.83
CA VAL A 355 -6.02 17.43 15.00
C VAL A 355 -6.82 18.10 13.88
N MET A 356 -6.75 17.57 12.66
CA MET A 356 -7.51 18.04 11.52
C MET A 356 -8.24 16.87 10.85
N VAL A 357 -9.55 17.02 10.63
CA VAL A 357 -10.38 16.06 9.88
C VAL A 357 -10.80 16.67 8.55
N PHE A 358 -10.67 15.92 7.46
CA PHE A 358 -10.85 16.41 6.10
C PHE A 358 -11.30 15.30 5.13
N GLY A 359 -11.65 15.67 3.89
CA GLY A 359 -12.18 14.75 2.88
C GLY A 359 -13.67 14.94 2.59
N GLU A 360 -14.37 13.86 2.27
CA GLU A 360 -15.76 13.90 1.79
C GLU A 360 -16.72 13.11 2.67
N ILE A 361 -17.81 13.76 3.12
CA ILE A 361 -18.94 13.14 3.80
C ILE A 361 -20.26 13.65 3.22
N THR A 362 -21.03 12.73 2.63
CA THR A 362 -22.44 12.96 2.25
C THR A 362 -23.32 12.07 3.13
N THR A 363 -24.03 12.68 4.08
CA THR A 363 -24.83 11.98 5.09
C THR A 363 -26.07 12.78 5.47
N LYS A 364 -27.12 12.10 5.94
CA LYS A 364 -28.29 12.70 6.62
C LYS A 364 -28.04 12.91 8.12
N ALA A 365 -26.94 12.38 8.66
CA ALA A 365 -26.58 12.43 10.08
C ALA A 365 -26.23 13.86 10.56
N ASN A 366 -26.60 14.20 11.79
CA ASN A 366 -26.12 15.41 12.46
C ASN A 366 -24.88 15.07 13.30
N VAL A 367 -23.69 15.40 12.78
CA VAL A 367 -22.40 14.94 13.33
C VAL A 367 -21.60 16.12 13.88
N ASN A 368 -21.31 16.10 15.18
CA ASN A 368 -20.38 17.04 15.80
C ASN A 368 -18.95 16.48 15.72
N TYR A 369 -18.28 16.75 14.61
CA TYR A 369 -16.91 16.28 14.34
C TYR A 369 -15.93 16.64 15.45
N GLU A 370 -15.97 17.89 15.95
CA GLU A 370 -15.07 18.33 17.03
C GLU A 370 -15.27 17.50 18.30
N LYS A 371 -16.51 17.28 18.73
CA LYS A 371 -16.80 16.45 19.90
C LYS A 371 -16.23 15.03 19.73
N ILE A 372 -16.39 14.42 18.54
CA ILE A 372 -15.90 13.06 18.25
C ILE A 372 -14.37 13.00 18.28
N VAL A 373 -13.68 13.99 17.71
CA VAL A 373 -12.21 14.13 17.78
C VAL A 373 -11.75 14.19 19.24
N ARG A 374 -12.34 15.10 20.03
CA ARG A 374 -11.96 15.28 21.44
C ARG A 374 -12.25 14.03 22.29
N ASP A 375 -13.43 13.43 22.13
CA ASP A 375 -13.81 12.24 22.88
C ASP A 375 -12.94 11.02 22.54
N THR A 376 -12.56 10.85 21.27
CA THR A 376 -11.64 9.79 20.83
C THR A 376 -10.25 9.97 21.45
N CYS A 377 -9.66 11.16 21.33
CA CYS A 377 -8.36 11.49 21.95
C CYS A 377 -8.38 11.28 23.47
N ARG A 378 -9.47 11.69 24.15
CA ARG A 378 -9.62 11.51 25.61
C ARG A 378 -9.78 10.04 26.00
N GLY A 379 -10.47 9.23 25.19
CA GLY A 379 -10.63 7.78 25.39
C GLY A 379 -9.36 6.96 25.16
N ILE A 380 -8.51 7.41 24.25
CA ILE A 380 -7.13 6.91 24.07
C ILE A 380 -6.26 7.29 25.29
N GLY A 381 -6.46 8.47 25.85
CA GLY A 381 -5.82 8.95 27.08
C GLY A 381 -4.97 10.22 26.92
N PHE A 382 -5.18 10.98 25.85
CA PHE A 382 -4.54 12.27 25.61
C PHE A 382 -5.27 13.39 26.38
N VAL A 383 -4.85 13.59 27.62
CA VAL A 383 -5.52 14.45 28.62
C VAL A 383 -4.65 15.61 29.12
N SER A 384 -3.46 15.81 28.55
CA SER A 384 -2.57 16.94 28.86
C SER A 384 -1.47 17.08 27.82
N ALA A 385 -0.91 18.29 27.68
CA ALA A 385 0.24 18.52 26.80
C ALA A 385 1.44 17.60 27.14
N ASP A 386 1.64 17.31 28.43
CA ASP A 386 2.72 16.45 28.93
C ASP A 386 2.73 15.05 28.31
N VAL A 387 1.56 14.47 27.99
CA VAL A 387 1.45 13.13 27.38
C VAL A 387 1.51 13.15 25.85
N GLY A 388 1.54 14.32 25.22
CA GLY A 388 1.73 14.50 23.77
C GLY A 388 0.56 15.16 23.03
N LEU A 389 -0.63 15.19 23.65
CA LEU A 389 -1.80 15.93 23.18
C LEU A 389 -2.78 16.12 24.35
N ASP A 390 -3.44 17.27 24.37
CA ASP A 390 -4.54 17.59 25.29
C ASP A 390 -5.86 17.62 24.49
N ALA A 391 -6.74 16.64 24.71
CA ALA A 391 -8.01 16.54 23.98
C ALA A 391 -8.97 17.72 24.22
N ASP A 392 -8.86 18.43 25.33
CA ASP A 392 -9.77 19.51 25.70
C ASP A 392 -9.22 20.89 25.30
N ASN A 393 -7.89 21.04 25.17
CA ASN A 393 -7.24 22.29 24.76
C ASN A 393 -6.69 22.31 23.31
N CYS A 394 -6.61 21.17 22.61
CA CYS A 394 -6.06 21.14 21.26
C CYS A 394 -6.91 21.90 20.22
N LYS A 395 -6.25 22.37 19.15
CA LYS A 395 -6.94 22.89 17.97
C LYS A 395 -7.59 21.71 17.22
N VAL A 396 -8.88 21.80 16.94
CA VAL A 396 -9.55 20.91 15.99
C VAL A 396 -9.88 21.71 14.74
N LEU A 397 -9.41 21.23 13.59
CA LEU A 397 -9.73 21.80 12.28
C LEU A 397 -10.67 20.84 11.54
N VAL A 398 -11.69 21.38 10.88
CA VAL A 398 -12.66 20.60 10.09
C VAL A 398 -12.67 21.17 8.67
N ASN A 399 -12.30 20.34 7.69
CA ASN A 399 -12.33 20.66 6.25
C ASN A 399 -13.03 19.52 5.48
N ILE A 400 -14.25 19.21 5.92
CA ILE A 400 -15.12 18.17 5.36
C ILE A 400 -16.07 18.82 4.36
N GLU A 401 -16.18 18.24 3.17
CA GLU A 401 -17.10 18.66 2.12
C GLU A 401 -18.05 17.50 1.72
N GLN A 402 -18.98 17.75 0.81
CA GLN A 402 -19.77 16.67 0.21
C GLN A 402 -18.96 15.89 -0.83
N GLN A 403 -19.32 14.62 -1.05
CA GLN A 403 -18.73 13.80 -2.12
C GLN A 403 -19.00 14.42 -3.50
N SER A 404 -18.00 14.37 -4.39
CA SER A 404 -18.14 14.83 -5.78
C SER A 404 -19.36 14.21 -6.47
N PRO A 405 -20.22 15.00 -7.15
CA PRO A 405 -21.39 14.50 -7.84
C PRO A 405 -21.02 13.53 -8.98
N ASP A 406 -19.86 13.71 -9.61
CA ASP A 406 -19.39 12.87 -10.72
C ASP A 406 -19.03 11.45 -10.24
N ILE A 407 -18.52 11.34 -9.01
CA ILE A 407 -18.32 10.05 -8.34
C ILE A 407 -19.67 9.48 -7.90
N ALA A 408 -20.55 10.31 -7.32
CA ALA A 408 -21.83 9.88 -6.80
C ALA A 408 -22.77 9.29 -7.88
N GLN A 409 -22.76 9.84 -9.11
CA GLN A 409 -23.52 9.27 -10.23
C GLN A 409 -22.93 7.93 -10.72
N GLY A 410 -21.60 7.85 -10.87
CA GLY A 410 -20.93 6.65 -11.37
C GLY A 410 -21.02 5.47 -10.41
N VAL A 411 -20.82 5.71 -9.11
CA VAL A 411 -20.79 4.66 -8.07
C VAL A 411 -22.21 4.20 -7.73
N HIS A 412 -23.11 5.11 -7.33
CA HIS A 412 -24.42 4.79 -6.76
C HIS A 412 -25.60 5.56 -7.38
N GLY A 413 -25.40 6.25 -8.50
CA GLY A 413 -26.47 6.96 -9.22
C GLY A 413 -27.15 8.05 -8.38
N HIS A 414 -26.43 8.77 -7.52
CA HIS A 414 -27.01 9.64 -6.50
C HIS A 414 -28.04 8.94 -5.59
N MET A 415 -27.74 7.71 -5.17
CA MET A 415 -28.59 6.85 -4.31
C MET A 415 -29.81 6.24 -5.04
N THR A 416 -29.72 6.02 -6.36
CA THR A 416 -30.79 5.38 -7.15
C THR A 416 -30.47 3.97 -7.65
N LYS A 417 -29.20 3.55 -7.66
CA LYS A 417 -28.80 2.19 -8.05
C LYS A 417 -29.17 1.17 -6.96
N LYS A 418 -29.60 -0.03 -7.36
CA LYS A 418 -29.82 -1.16 -6.42
C LYS A 418 -28.48 -1.74 -5.92
N PRO A 419 -28.44 -2.45 -4.78
CA PRO A 419 -27.19 -3.00 -4.23
C PRO A 419 -26.38 -3.87 -5.20
N GLU A 420 -27.04 -4.63 -6.06
CA GLU A 420 -26.42 -5.46 -7.10
C GLU A 420 -25.89 -4.66 -8.32
N GLU A 421 -26.22 -3.36 -8.40
CA GLU A 421 -25.82 -2.40 -9.44
C GLU A 421 -24.80 -1.37 -8.93
N ILE A 422 -24.54 -1.30 -7.61
CA ILE A 422 -23.55 -0.39 -7.02
C ILE A 422 -22.16 -0.74 -7.53
N GLY A 423 -21.52 0.23 -8.19
CA GLY A 423 -20.15 0.12 -8.66
C GLY A 423 -19.13 0.28 -7.54
N ALA A 424 -17.88 -0.11 -7.79
CA ALA A 424 -16.78 0.16 -6.87
C ALA A 424 -16.59 1.67 -6.67
N GLY A 425 -16.40 2.10 -5.42
CA GLY A 425 -16.22 3.51 -5.06
C GLY A 425 -14.98 4.17 -5.64
N ASP A 426 -13.99 3.37 -6.02
CA ASP A 426 -12.77 3.73 -6.74
C ASP A 426 -12.26 2.50 -7.52
N GLN A 427 -11.21 2.66 -8.35
CA GLN A 427 -10.41 1.52 -8.78
C GLN A 427 -9.48 1.04 -7.65
N GLY A 428 -9.00 -0.19 -7.75
CA GLY A 428 -7.92 -0.70 -6.91
C GLY A 428 -7.78 -2.21 -6.97
N HIS A 429 -6.85 -2.74 -6.16
CA HIS A 429 -6.77 -4.18 -5.87
C HIS A 429 -6.52 -4.45 -4.38
N MET A 430 -7.10 -5.53 -3.85
CA MET A 430 -7.11 -5.87 -2.42
C MET A 430 -6.73 -7.33 -2.19
N PHE A 431 -6.11 -7.63 -1.05
CA PHE A 431 -5.56 -8.94 -0.73
C PHE A 431 -6.08 -9.54 0.58
N GLY A 432 -6.43 -10.83 0.51
CA GLY A 432 -6.93 -11.65 1.60
C GLY A 432 -5.93 -12.75 1.93
N TYR A 433 -5.52 -12.89 3.19
CA TYR A 433 -4.55 -13.90 3.60
C TYR A 433 -5.01 -14.72 4.81
N ALA A 434 -4.65 -16.00 4.82
CA ALA A 434 -4.79 -16.90 5.96
C ALA A 434 -3.68 -17.96 5.98
N THR A 435 -3.38 -18.47 7.18
CA THR A 435 -2.32 -19.43 7.47
C THR A 435 -2.70 -20.27 8.69
N ASP A 436 -2.38 -21.58 8.72
CA ASP A 436 -2.77 -22.49 9.80
C ASP A 436 -1.85 -22.49 11.04
N GLU A 437 -0.91 -21.54 11.11
CA GLU A 437 0.08 -21.44 12.19
C GLU A 437 -0.47 -20.90 13.53
N THR A 438 -1.67 -20.29 13.54
CA THR A 438 -2.38 -19.85 14.77
C THR A 438 -3.90 -20.14 14.68
N PRO A 439 -4.61 -20.30 15.82
CA PRO A 439 -6.06 -20.56 15.83
C PRO A 439 -6.93 -19.50 15.14
N GLU A 440 -6.54 -18.23 15.17
CA GLU A 440 -7.20 -17.12 14.46
C GLU A 440 -6.88 -17.05 12.95
N LEU A 441 -6.09 -18.02 12.47
CA LEU A 441 -5.63 -18.17 11.08
C LEU A 441 -4.86 -16.95 10.56
N MET A 442 -3.94 -16.45 11.39
CA MET A 442 -3.07 -15.28 11.15
C MET A 442 -1.59 -15.62 11.39
N PRO A 443 -0.65 -14.82 10.85
CA PRO A 443 0.78 -15.03 11.09
C PRO A 443 1.16 -14.80 12.55
N LEU A 444 1.98 -15.70 13.12
CA LEU A 444 2.36 -15.60 14.54
C LEU A 444 3.13 -14.32 14.86
N THR A 445 4.00 -13.84 13.96
CA THR A 445 4.75 -12.58 14.15
C THR A 445 3.80 -11.39 14.38
N HIS A 446 2.80 -11.25 13.50
CA HIS A 446 1.80 -10.20 13.59
C HIS A 446 0.93 -10.37 14.84
N VAL A 447 0.39 -11.58 15.07
CA VAL A 447 -0.43 -11.90 16.26
C VAL A 447 0.29 -11.56 17.56
N LEU A 448 1.59 -11.87 17.67
CA LEU A 448 2.37 -11.57 18.88
C LEU A 448 2.66 -10.07 19.02
N ALA A 449 3.08 -9.37 17.96
CA ALA A 449 3.30 -7.92 18.02
C ALA A 449 2.01 -7.18 18.42
N THR A 450 0.90 -7.46 17.75
CA THR A 450 -0.40 -6.85 18.03
C THR A 450 -0.91 -7.14 19.44
N LYS A 451 -0.71 -8.34 19.97
CA LYS A 451 -1.08 -8.67 21.36
C LYS A 451 -0.14 -8.03 22.39
N LEU A 452 1.14 -7.80 22.09
CA LEU A 452 2.03 -7.01 22.96
C LEU A 452 1.56 -5.55 23.05
N GLY A 453 1.20 -4.93 21.92
CA GLY A 453 0.67 -3.57 21.88
C GLY A 453 -0.66 -3.43 22.64
N ALA A 454 -1.60 -4.36 22.42
CA ALA A 454 -2.84 -4.41 23.18
C ALA A 454 -2.58 -4.58 24.69
N LYS A 455 -1.61 -5.41 25.09
CA LYS A 455 -1.25 -5.63 26.48
C LYS A 455 -0.59 -4.41 27.14
N LEU A 456 0.20 -3.62 26.41
CA LEU A 456 0.73 -2.32 26.88
C LEU A 456 -0.41 -1.36 27.28
N THR A 457 -1.41 -1.22 26.41
CA THR A 457 -2.62 -0.44 26.70
C THR A 457 -3.39 -0.99 27.89
N GLU A 458 -3.53 -2.31 28.01
CA GLU A 458 -4.21 -2.94 29.14
C GLU A 458 -3.51 -2.59 30.48
N VAL A 459 -2.18 -2.77 30.58
CA VAL A 459 -1.43 -2.48 31.82
C VAL A 459 -1.36 -0.99 32.16
N ARG A 460 -1.47 -0.11 31.15
CA ARG A 460 -1.63 1.35 31.31
C ARG A 460 -3.01 1.74 31.83
N LYS A 461 -4.08 1.19 31.25
CA LYS A 461 -5.48 1.52 31.60
C LYS A 461 -5.87 0.91 32.95
N ASN A 462 -5.44 -0.31 33.26
CA ASN A 462 -5.69 -0.97 34.55
C ASN A 462 -4.71 -0.57 35.68
N LYS A 463 -3.71 0.28 35.38
CA LYS A 463 -2.70 0.80 36.32
C LYS A 463 -1.73 -0.23 36.92
N THR A 464 -1.55 -1.40 36.30
CA THR A 464 -0.44 -2.32 36.63
C THR A 464 0.92 -1.70 36.32
N CYS A 465 1.04 -1.01 35.18
CA CYS A 465 2.22 -0.23 34.81
C CYS A 465 1.78 1.24 34.64
N PRO A 466 1.57 1.99 35.74
CA PRO A 466 0.94 3.31 35.70
C PRO A 466 1.80 4.38 35.02
N TRP A 467 3.10 4.10 34.88
CA TRP A 467 4.10 4.95 34.23
C TRP A 467 4.02 4.92 32.69
N VAL A 468 3.27 3.97 32.10
CA VAL A 468 3.10 3.84 30.65
C VAL A 468 2.16 4.93 30.12
N ARG A 469 2.58 5.64 29.08
CA ARG A 469 1.79 6.66 28.36
C ARG A 469 1.17 6.07 27.07
N PRO A 470 0.27 6.77 26.36
CA PRO A 470 -0.53 6.16 25.28
C PRO A 470 0.27 5.60 24.11
N ASP A 471 1.36 6.27 23.70
CA ASP A 471 2.13 5.91 22.52
C ASP A 471 3.08 4.71 22.77
N GLY A 472 3.29 3.91 21.73
CA GLY A 472 4.20 2.77 21.79
C GLY A 472 4.20 1.94 20.50
N LYS A 473 5.38 1.39 20.18
CA LYS A 473 5.67 0.58 18.99
C LYS A 473 6.28 -0.77 19.45
N THR A 474 5.85 -1.87 18.84
CA THR A 474 6.23 -3.24 19.20
C THR A 474 6.57 -4.06 17.95
N GLN A 475 7.58 -4.92 18.02
CA GLN A 475 8.02 -5.71 16.87
C GLN A 475 8.52 -7.08 17.32
N VAL A 476 8.14 -8.14 16.59
CA VAL A 476 8.46 -9.54 16.92
C VAL A 476 9.05 -10.25 15.71
N THR A 477 10.28 -10.74 15.86
CA THR A 477 10.95 -11.64 14.90
C THR A 477 10.77 -13.07 15.35
N VAL A 478 10.21 -13.92 14.49
CA VAL A 478 10.05 -15.37 14.71
C VAL A 478 10.97 -16.11 13.75
N GLU A 479 11.58 -17.18 14.26
CA GLU A 479 12.28 -18.17 13.45
C GLU A 479 11.30 -19.23 12.96
N TYR A 480 11.23 -19.40 11.64
CA TYR A 480 10.30 -20.28 10.94
C TYR A 480 11.03 -21.40 10.21
N LYS A 481 10.39 -22.57 10.15
CA LYS A 481 10.67 -23.60 9.15
C LYS A 481 9.59 -23.54 8.06
N ASN A 482 10.00 -23.70 6.79
CA ASN A 482 9.09 -23.98 5.69
C ASN A 482 8.81 -25.49 5.60
N ASP A 483 7.55 -25.89 5.64
CA ASP A 483 7.06 -27.26 5.52
C ASP A 483 6.18 -27.38 4.27
N ASN A 484 6.82 -27.61 3.12
CA ASN A 484 6.16 -27.79 1.82
C ASN A 484 5.21 -26.63 1.46
N GLY A 485 5.61 -25.40 1.77
CA GLY A 485 4.83 -24.17 1.57
C GLY A 485 4.15 -23.65 2.84
N ALA A 486 3.91 -24.49 3.84
CA ALA A 486 3.31 -24.09 5.12
C ALA A 486 4.36 -23.53 6.10
N MET A 487 3.96 -22.57 6.93
CA MET A 487 4.85 -21.90 7.87
C MET A 487 4.76 -22.56 9.24
N ILE A 488 5.90 -23.00 9.79
CA ILE A 488 5.98 -23.63 11.11
C ILE A 488 6.82 -22.74 12.03
N PRO A 489 6.21 -22.00 12.98
CA PRO A 489 6.96 -21.25 13.99
C PRO A 489 7.78 -22.18 14.89
N ILE A 490 9.07 -21.88 15.02
CA ILE A 490 10.00 -22.62 15.88
C ILE A 490 10.18 -21.90 17.22
N ARG A 491 10.54 -20.62 17.19
CA ARG A 491 10.82 -19.79 18.38
C ARG A 491 10.73 -18.29 18.06
N VAL A 492 10.54 -17.46 19.08
CA VAL A 492 10.71 -16.01 18.98
C VAL A 492 12.20 -15.70 19.10
N HIS A 493 12.76 -15.15 18.01
CA HIS A 493 14.16 -14.76 17.93
C HIS A 493 14.41 -13.41 18.61
N THR A 494 13.56 -12.41 18.33
CA THR A 494 13.71 -11.05 18.85
C THR A 494 12.36 -10.48 19.26
N VAL A 495 12.31 -9.79 20.39
CA VAL A 495 11.22 -8.90 20.81
C VAL A 495 11.77 -7.50 20.98
N LEU A 496 11.15 -6.53 20.29
CA LEU A 496 11.39 -5.10 20.44
C LEU A 496 10.12 -4.45 20.99
N ILE A 497 10.28 -3.62 22.03
CA ILE A 497 9.24 -2.72 22.53
C ILE A 497 9.87 -1.35 22.77
N SER A 498 9.28 -0.31 22.19
CA SER A 498 9.50 1.09 22.55
C SER A 498 8.16 1.66 23.03
N THR A 499 8.00 1.90 24.33
CA THR A 499 6.77 2.45 24.91
C THR A 499 7.01 3.81 25.54
N GLN A 500 6.09 4.75 25.32
CA GLN A 500 6.16 6.08 25.91
C GLN A 500 5.97 5.98 27.43
N HIS A 501 6.70 6.80 28.20
CA HIS A 501 6.70 6.73 29.67
C HIS A 501 6.74 8.10 30.36
N ASP A 502 6.41 8.15 31.65
CA ASP A 502 6.67 9.33 32.48
C ASP A 502 8.16 9.46 32.90
N GLU A 503 8.50 10.60 33.51
CA GLU A 503 9.89 10.92 33.88
C GLU A 503 10.38 10.22 35.15
N THR A 504 9.53 9.47 35.85
CA THR A 504 9.80 8.93 37.19
C THR A 504 10.34 7.50 37.17
N VAL A 505 10.05 6.75 36.09
CA VAL A 505 10.43 5.35 35.95
C VAL A 505 11.84 5.19 35.35
N THR A 506 12.63 4.25 35.89
CA THR A 506 13.98 3.93 35.39
C THR A 506 13.95 2.86 34.30
N ASN A 507 14.94 2.86 33.41
CA ASN A 507 15.04 1.86 32.32
C ASN A 507 15.11 0.41 32.83
N ASP A 508 15.73 0.15 33.99
CA ASP A 508 15.73 -1.18 34.61
C ASP A 508 14.31 -1.61 35.03
N LYS A 509 13.52 -0.68 35.56
CA LYS A 509 12.12 -0.91 35.95
C LYS A 509 11.23 -1.10 34.71
N ILE A 510 11.41 -0.29 33.66
CA ILE A 510 10.76 -0.49 32.35
C ILE A 510 11.08 -1.90 31.82
N ALA A 511 12.36 -2.26 31.74
CA ALA A 511 12.78 -3.56 31.19
C ALA A 511 12.30 -4.76 32.02
N SER A 512 12.20 -4.62 33.34
CA SER A 512 11.60 -5.62 34.23
C SER A 512 10.09 -5.77 34.00
N ASP A 513 9.36 -4.66 34.01
CA ASP A 513 7.89 -4.64 33.91
C ASP A 513 7.40 -5.07 32.53
N LEU A 514 8.11 -4.68 31.46
CA LEU A 514 7.81 -5.16 30.11
C LEU A 514 8.02 -6.67 30.00
N LYS A 515 9.04 -7.24 30.64
CA LYS A 515 9.24 -8.70 30.66
C LYS A 515 8.15 -9.41 31.44
N GLU A 516 7.79 -8.92 32.63
CA GLU A 516 6.86 -9.61 33.53
C GLU A 516 5.38 -9.42 33.17
N HIS A 517 4.97 -8.21 32.84
CA HIS A 517 3.56 -7.82 32.71
C HIS A 517 3.07 -7.70 31.27
N VAL A 518 3.97 -7.68 30.28
CA VAL A 518 3.63 -7.55 28.86
C VAL A 518 4.09 -8.78 28.05
N ILE A 519 5.37 -9.15 28.12
CA ILE A 519 5.95 -10.21 27.29
C ILE A 519 5.55 -11.61 27.75
N LYS A 520 5.81 -11.98 29.01
CA LYS A 520 5.46 -13.30 29.56
C LYS A 520 3.96 -13.65 29.46
N PRO A 521 3.01 -12.72 29.66
CA PRO A 521 1.58 -13.04 29.53
C PRO A 521 1.10 -13.20 28.07
N VAL A 522 1.84 -12.67 27.09
CA VAL A 522 1.45 -12.70 25.67
C VAL A 522 2.13 -13.80 24.88
N ILE A 523 3.46 -13.96 25.03
CA ILE A 523 4.23 -14.92 24.22
C ILE A 523 4.19 -16.31 24.89
N PRO A 524 3.66 -17.35 24.22
CA PRO A 524 3.65 -18.69 24.76
C PRO A 524 5.07 -19.17 25.11
N ALA A 525 5.29 -19.59 26.36
CA ALA A 525 6.62 -19.93 26.89
C ALA A 525 7.41 -20.96 26.05
N LYS A 526 6.72 -21.83 25.29
CA LYS A 526 7.34 -22.76 24.32
C LYS A 526 8.13 -22.10 23.18
N TYR A 527 7.96 -20.79 22.96
CA TYR A 527 8.67 -20.02 21.94
C TYR A 527 9.73 -19.07 22.51
N LEU A 528 9.91 -19.02 23.83
CA LEU A 528 10.93 -18.20 24.50
C LEU A 528 12.06 -19.08 25.02
N ASP A 529 13.31 -18.68 24.78
CA ASP A 529 14.49 -19.39 25.28
C ASP A 529 15.60 -18.45 25.75
N ASP A 530 16.74 -19.02 26.15
CA ASP A 530 17.94 -18.33 26.61
C ASP A 530 18.62 -17.48 25.52
N LYS A 531 18.14 -17.56 24.27
CA LYS A 531 18.65 -16.84 23.09
C LYS A 531 17.61 -15.89 22.49
N THR A 532 16.44 -15.70 23.09
CA THR A 532 15.51 -14.66 22.65
C THR A 532 16.11 -13.29 22.98
N ILE A 533 16.31 -12.46 21.96
CA ILE A 533 16.86 -11.12 22.07
C ILE A 533 15.75 -10.16 22.51
N PHE A 534 16.04 -9.27 23.46
CA PHE A 534 15.10 -8.30 23.99
C PHE A 534 15.64 -6.87 23.86
N HIS A 535 15.00 -6.05 23.02
CA HIS A 535 15.25 -4.61 22.94
C HIS A 535 14.08 -3.88 23.61
N LEU A 536 14.31 -3.29 24.79
CA LEU A 536 13.26 -2.69 25.62
C LEU A 536 13.62 -1.23 25.88
N ASN A 537 12.81 -0.32 25.33
CA ASN A 537 13.10 1.12 25.18
C ASN A 537 14.55 1.40 24.71
N PRO A 538 15.00 0.87 23.56
CA PRO A 538 16.39 0.97 23.09
C PRO A 538 16.87 2.39 22.77
N SER A 539 15.97 3.39 22.67
CA SER A 539 16.33 4.81 22.61
C SER A 539 16.90 5.35 23.95
N GLY A 540 16.69 4.64 25.06
CA GLY A 540 17.10 5.04 26.40
C GLY A 540 16.18 6.06 27.08
N ARG A 541 15.36 6.80 26.32
CA ARG A 541 14.27 7.66 26.80
C ARG A 541 13.20 7.80 25.71
N PHE A 542 11.94 7.87 26.12
CA PHE A 542 10.79 8.18 25.26
C PHE A 542 9.65 8.75 26.11
N VAL A 543 9.79 10.02 26.51
CA VAL A 543 8.80 10.75 27.32
C VAL A 543 7.90 11.59 26.41
N ILE A 544 8.51 12.29 25.45
CA ILE A 544 7.81 12.98 24.36
C ILE A 544 7.40 11.92 23.33
N GLY A 545 6.11 11.86 23.02
CA GLY A 545 5.50 10.92 22.07
C GLY A 545 4.10 11.40 21.67
N GLY A 546 3.37 10.60 20.90
CA GLY A 546 2.12 11.04 20.27
C GLY A 546 2.35 12.23 19.30
N PRO A 547 1.33 13.04 19.01
CA PRO A 547 1.40 14.13 18.02
C PRO A 547 2.48 15.18 18.28
N HIS A 548 2.94 15.33 19.54
CA HIS A 548 4.06 16.19 19.89
C HIS A 548 5.41 15.61 19.42
N GLY A 549 5.60 14.29 19.51
CA GLY A 549 6.87 13.64 19.14
C GLY A 549 7.02 13.33 17.65
N ASP A 550 5.91 13.07 16.96
CA ASP A 550 5.84 12.47 15.62
C ASP A 550 4.53 12.95 14.93
N ALA A 551 4.48 12.98 13.60
CA ALA A 551 3.28 13.31 12.83
C ALA A 551 2.30 12.12 12.77
N GLY A 552 1.05 12.36 12.38
CA GLY A 552 0.08 11.28 12.16
C GLY A 552 -0.87 11.53 11.02
N LEU A 553 -1.16 10.47 10.25
CA LEU A 553 -2.17 10.44 9.19
C LEU A 553 -2.95 9.12 9.21
N THR A 554 -4.23 9.22 8.84
CA THR A 554 -5.09 8.05 8.58
C THR A 554 -4.45 7.15 7.51
N GLY A 555 -4.57 5.84 7.67
CA GLY A 555 -4.13 4.87 6.67
C GLY A 555 -2.62 4.58 6.62
N ARG A 556 -1.78 5.29 7.37
CA ARG A 556 -0.32 5.09 7.31
C ARG A 556 0.20 3.81 7.95
N LYS A 557 -0.66 3.02 8.61
CA LYS A 557 -0.31 1.74 9.25
C LYS A 557 -0.98 0.51 8.61
N ILE A 558 -1.37 0.58 7.33
CA ILE A 558 -1.96 -0.53 6.52
C ILE A 558 -1.36 -1.94 6.71
N ILE A 559 -0.03 -2.07 6.87
CA ILE A 559 0.63 -3.37 7.07
C ILE A 559 0.38 -3.93 8.48
N ILE A 560 0.22 -3.07 9.48
CA ILE A 560 -0.19 -3.42 10.85
C ILE A 560 -1.70 -3.74 10.90
N ASP A 561 -2.50 -3.09 10.06
CA ASP A 561 -3.94 -3.35 9.99
C ASP A 561 -4.30 -4.68 9.34
N THR A 562 -3.39 -5.22 8.53
CA THR A 562 -3.59 -6.44 7.76
C THR A 562 -2.82 -7.63 8.29
N TYR A 563 -1.60 -7.88 7.81
CA TYR A 563 -0.91 -9.17 7.97
C TYR A 563 0.55 -9.05 8.42
N GLY A 564 1.01 -7.87 8.82
CA GLY A 564 2.38 -7.65 9.31
C GLY A 564 3.47 -8.01 8.30
N GLY A 565 3.21 -7.82 7.00
CA GLY A 565 4.14 -8.13 5.91
C GLY A 565 3.94 -9.50 5.26
N TRP A 566 3.07 -10.36 5.81
CA TRP A 566 2.69 -11.62 5.16
C TRP A 566 1.61 -11.43 4.07
N GLY A 567 1.47 -12.41 3.18
CA GLY A 567 0.51 -12.34 2.09
C GLY A 567 0.93 -11.29 1.05
N ALA A 568 0.12 -10.25 0.91
CA ALA A 568 0.40 -9.03 0.15
C ALA A 568 -0.53 -7.91 0.65
N HIS A 569 -0.31 -6.66 0.21
CA HIS A 569 -1.20 -5.53 0.48
C HIS A 569 -1.61 -4.80 -0.80
N GLY A 570 -2.80 -4.20 -0.80
CA GLY A 570 -3.38 -3.54 -1.98
C GLY A 570 -2.84 -2.14 -2.24
N GLY A 571 -2.58 -1.39 -1.17
CA GLY A 571 -2.23 0.03 -1.18
C GLY A 571 -3.27 0.85 -0.41
N GLY A 572 -4.54 0.72 -0.77
CA GLY A 572 -5.65 1.44 -0.14
C GLY A 572 -5.81 1.20 1.37
N ALA A 573 -5.92 2.30 2.12
CA ALA A 573 -6.25 2.31 3.55
C ALA A 573 -7.71 1.98 3.84
N PHE A 574 -8.03 1.58 5.08
CA PHE A 574 -9.39 1.19 5.49
C PHE A 574 -10.17 2.27 6.23
N SER A 575 -9.56 2.92 7.22
CA SER A 575 -10.23 3.76 8.21
C SER A 575 -10.89 4.99 7.57
N GLY A 576 -12.01 5.45 8.13
CA GLY A 576 -12.75 6.61 7.63
C GLY A 576 -13.53 6.39 6.34
N LYS A 577 -13.47 5.18 5.74
CA LYS A 577 -14.13 4.86 4.48
C LYS A 577 -15.39 4.02 4.68
N ASP A 578 -16.49 4.42 4.04
CA ASP A 578 -17.74 3.66 4.01
C ASP A 578 -17.66 2.38 3.13
N PRO A 579 -18.59 1.42 3.25
CA PRO A 579 -18.50 0.13 2.59
C PRO A 579 -18.48 0.15 1.05
N THR A 580 -18.84 1.26 0.40
CA THR A 580 -18.69 1.40 -1.06
C THR A 580 -17.23 1.52 -1.52
N LYS A 581 -16.31 1.89 -0.62
CA LYS A 581 -14.87 1.91 -0.91
C LYS A 581 -14.33 0.49 -0.82
N VAL A 582 -13.97 -0.05 -1.99
CA VAL A 582 -13.50 -1.44 -2.15
C VAL A 582 -12.20 -1.74 -1.42
N ASP A 583 -11.38 -0.74 -1.07
CA ASP A 583 -10.22 -0.89 -0.19
C ASP A 583 -10.58 -1.67 1.08
N ARG A 584 -11.65 -1.25 1.75
CA ARG A 584 -12.15 -1.85 2.99
C ARG A 584 -13.02 -3.07 2.71
N SER A 585 -14.10 -2.92 1.96
CA SER A 585 -15.07 -4.02 1.77
C SER A 585 -14.50 -5.17 0.93
N GLY A 586 -13.72 -4.86 -0.11
CA GLY A 586 -12.95 -5.82 -0.88
C GLY A 586 -11.95 -6.60 -0.02
N ALA A 587 -11.08 -5.92 0.73
CA ALA A 587 -10.13 -6.58 1.63
C ALA A 587 -10.82 -7.47 2.68
N TYR A 588 -11.94 -7.01 3.26
CA TYR A 588 -12.71 -7.79 4.22
C TYR A 588 -13.30 -9.06 3.59
N ILE A 589 -13.86 -9.01 2.37
CA ILE A 589 -14.42 -10.20 1.73
C ILE A 589 -13.33 -11.19 1.27
N VAL A 590 -12.17 -10.72 0.79
CA VAL A 590 -11.06 -11.63 0.45
C VAL A 590 -10.38 -12.21 1.70
N ARG A 591 -10.34 -11.51 2.84
CA ARG A 591 -9.99 -12.12 4.14
C ARG A 591 -10.97 -13.25 4.48
N GLN A 592 -12.29 -13.03 4.36
CA GLN A 592 -13.28 -14.08 4.60
C GLN A 592 -13.06 -15.28 3.67
N ALA A 593 -12.76 -15.04 2.38
CA ALA A 593 -12.46 -16.10 1.41
C ALA A 593 -11.19 -16.89 1.78
N ALA A 594 -10.06 -16.22 2.00
CA ALA A 594 -8.79 -16.86 2.36
C ALA A 594 -8.91 -17.65 3.67
N LYS A 595 -9.52 -17.07 4.70
CA LYS A 595 -9.80 -17.72 5.99
C LYS A 595 -10.69 -18.95 5.80
N SER A 596 -11.70 -18.85 4.94
CA SER A 596 -12.62 -19.96 4.63
C SER A 596 -11.96 -21.12 3.90
N VAL A 597 -11.02 -20.87 2.98
CA VAL A 597 -10.22 -21.93 2.32
C VAL A 597 -9.39 -22.73 3.34
N VAL A 598 -8.67 -22.04 4.23
CA VAL A 598 -7.82 -22.67 5.24
C VAL A 598 -8.66 -23.37 6.32
N ALA A 599 -9.72 -22.73 6.82
CA ALA A 599 -10.63 -23.33 7.81
C ALA A 599 -11.42 -24.53 7.28
N SER A 600 -11.74 -24.57 5.97
CA SER A 600 -12.31 -25.74 5.30
C SER A 600 -11.28 -26.85 5.07
N GLY A 601 -10.02 -26.62 5.44
CA GLY A 601 -8.92 -27.57 5.27
C GLY A 601 -8.55 -27.83 3.82
N LEU A 602 -8.90 -26.93 2.88
CA LEU A 602 -8.56 -27.06 1.46
C LEU A 602 -7.08 -26.74 1.19
N ALA A 603 -6.48 -25.87 2.01
CA ALA A 603 -5.07 -25.52 2.01
C ALA A 603 -4.58 -25.27 3.44
N ARG A 604 -3.26 -25.15 3.65
CA ARG A 604 -2.67 -24.70 4.92
C ARG A 604 -2.41 -23.19 4.94
N ARG A 605 -2.23 -22.58 3.77
CA ARG A 605 -2.13 -21.14 3.54
C ARG A 605 -2.93 -20.77 2.30
N CYS A 606 -3.44 -19.55 2.25
CA CYS A 606 -4.14 -19.02 1.08
C CYS A 606 -3.91 -17.51 0.98
N LEU A 607 -3.52 -17.05 -0.22
CA LEU A 607 -3.61 -15.66 -0.65
C LEU A 607 -4.72 -15.56 -1.71
N VAL A 608 -5.57 -14.55 -1.59
CA VAL A 608 -6.61 -14.20 -2.57
C VAL A 608 -6.43 -12.73 -2.97
N GLN A 609 -6.41 -12.42 -4.26
CA GLN A 609 -6.50 -11.05 -4.77
C GLN A 609 -7.89 -10.82 -5.39
N VAL A 610 -8.41 -9.60 -5.26
CA VAL A 610 -9.52 -9.08 -6.06
C VAL A 610 -9.15 -7.70 -6.61
N SER A 611 -9.66 -7.30 -7.77
CA SER A 611 -9.46 -5.96 -8.34
C SER A 611 -10.74 -5.39 -8.95
N TYR A 612 -10.86 -4.05 -8.96
CA TYR A 612 -12.04 -3.32 -9.44
C TYR A 612 -11.64 -2.07 -10.24
N ALA A 613 -12.55 -1.59 -11.09
CA ALA A 613 -12.54 -0.24 -11.65
C ALA A 613 -13.72 0.58 -11.10
N ILE A 614 -13.51 1.89 -10.93
CA ILE A 614 -14.53 2.81 -10.40
C ILE A 614 -15.85 2.73 -11.20
N GLY A 615 -16.98 2.65 -10.50
CA GLY A 615 -18.32 2.56 -11.10
C GLY A 615 -18.71 1.17 -11.66
N VAL A 616 -17.79 0.21 -11.73
CA VAL A 616 -18.07 -1.18 -12.17
C VAL A 616 -18.41 -2.05 -10.95
N PRO A 617 -19.53 -2.81 -10.95
CA PRO A 617 -19.88 -3.69 -9.82
C PRO A 617 -19.04 -4.97 -9.75
N GLU A 618 -18.79 -5.61 -10.90
CA GLU A 618 -18.06 -6.87 -10.97
C GLU A 618 -16.53 -6.65 -10.88
N PRO A 619 -15.77 -7.58 -10.26
CA PRO A 619 -14.32 -7.48 -10.19
C PRO A 619 -13.66 -7.78 -11.55
N LEU A 620 -12.60 -7.05 -11.88
CA LEU A 620 -11.80 -7.24 -13.12
C LEU A 620 -10.97 -8.53 -13.06
N SER A 621 -10.44 -8.87 -11.88
CA SER A 621 -9.73 -10.13 -11.65
C SER A 621 -10.02 -10.68 -10.25
N VAL A 622 -9.89 -12.00 -10.13
CA VAL A 622 -9.80 -12.70 -8.85
C VAL A 622 -8.72 -13.77 -9.02
N PHE A 623 -7.72 -13.77 -8.14
CA PHE A 623 -6.55 -14.68 -8.17
C PHE A 623 -6.40 -15.41 -6.83
N VAL A 624 -5.85 -16.62 -6.86
CA VAL A 624 -5.63 -17.50 -5.70
C VAL A 624 -4.27 -18.16 -5.79
N ASP A 625 -3.51 -18.14 -4.70
CA ASP A 625 -2.32 -18.98 -4.48
C ASP A 625 -2.39 -19.64 -3.10
N THR A 626 -2.26 -20.96 -3.04
CA THR A 626 -2.16 -21.70 -1.77
C THR A 626 -0.73 -21.90 -1.27
N TYR A 627 0.26 -21.25 -1.90
CA TYR A 627 1.70 -21.45 -1.68
C TYR A 627 2.10 -22.92 -1.82
N LYS A 628 1.45 -23.65 -2.75
CA LYS A 628 1.58 -25.12 -2.97
C LYS A 628 1.07 -25.98 -1.81
N THR A 629 0.30 -25.43 -0.88
CA THR A 629 -0.29 -26.17 0.26
C THR A 629 -1.72 -26.69 0.01
N GLY A 630 -2.31 -26.38 -1.15
CA GLY A 630 -3.63 -26.84 -1.57
C GLY A 630 -3.71 -28.36 -1.74
N LYS A 631 -4.82 -28.95 -1.27
CA LYS A 631 -5.17 -30.37 -1.48
C LYS A 631 -5.85 -30.63 -2.83
N ILE A 632 -6.29 -29.56 -3.48
CA ILE A 632 -6.84 -29.50 -4.84
C ILE A 632 -6.17 -28.32 -5.57
N PRO A 633 -6.14 -28.31 -6.92
CA PRO A 633 -5.58 -27.21 -7.71
C PRO A 633 -6.17 -25.84 -7.37
N ASP A 634 -5.37 -24.78 -7.45
CA ASP A 634 -5.81 -23.44 -7.04
C ASP A 634 -6.88 -22.87 -7.99
N LYS A 635 -6.92 -23.30 -9.26
CA LYS A 635 -8.03 -22.97 -10.18
C LYS A 635 -9.39 -23.50 -9.68
N ASP A 636 -9.38 -24.66 -9.00
CA ASP A 636 -10.59 -25.30 -8.49
C ASP A 636 -11.01 -24.63 -7.17
N ILE A 637 -10.05 -24.14 -6.38
CA ILE A 637 -10.29 -23.28 -5.22
C ILE A 637 -10.84 -21.92 -5.66
N LEU A 638 -10.31 -21.32 -6.73
CA LEU A 638 -10.83 -20.09 -7.35
C LEU A 638 -12.27 -20.27 -7.83
N ALA A 639 -12.60 -21.42 -8.43
CA ALA A 639 -13.98 -21.75 -8.81
C ALA A 639 -14.91 -21.86 -7.58
N LEU A 640 -14.48 -22.54 -6.51
CA LEU A 640 -15.24 -22.60 -5.25
C LEU A 640 -15.42 -21.22 -4.60
N ILE A 641 -14.41 -20.35 -4.66
CA ILE A 641 -14.52 -18.97 -4.16
C ILE A 641 -15.56 -18.20 -4.99
N LYS A 642 -15.47 -18.20 -6.32
CA LYS A 642 -16.43 -17.51 -7.20
C LYS A 642 -17.86 -18.04 -7.09
N GLU A 643 -18.05 -19.29 -6.66
CA GLU A 643 -19.38 -19.88 -6.41
C GLU A 643 -19.97 -19.54 -5.02
N ASN A 644 -19.14 -19.16 -4.04
CA ASN A 644 -19.56 -18.96 -2.63
C ASN A 644 -19.40 -17.52 -2.11
N PHE A 645 -18.80 -16.62 -2.91
CA PHE A 645 -18.55 -15.23 -2.57
C PHE A 645 -19.01 -14.30 -3.70
N ASP A 646 -20.01 -13.48 -3.40
CA ASP A 646 -20.40 -12.35 -4.26
C ASP A 646 -19.46 -11.18 -3.98
N PHE A 647 -18.72 -10.75 -5.01
CA PHE A 647 -17.70 -9.71 -4.92
C PHE A 647 -18.22 -8.31 -5.28
N ARG A 648 -19.51 -8.15 -5.59
CA ARG A 648 -20.06 -6.83 -5.94
C ARG A 648 -20.15 -5.94 -4.69
N PRO A 649 -19.70 -4.67 -4.71
CA PRO A 649 -19.57 -3.84 -3.50
C PRO A 649 -20.83 -3.73 -2.63
N GLY A 650 -22.00 -3.49 -3.22
CA GLY A 650 -23.26 -3.45 -2.48
C GLY A 650 -23.68 -4.81 -1.90
N MET A 651 -23.34 -5.91 -2.59
CA MET A 651 -23.57 -7.27 -2.10
C MET A 651 -22.61 -7.64 -0.98
N ILE A 652 -21.34 -7.21 -1.02
CA ILE A 652 -20.40 -7.33 0.10
C ILE A 652 -20.94 -6.56 1.31
N ALA A 653 -21.39 -5.31 1.11
CA ALA A 653 -21.89 -4.46 2.18
C ALA A 653 -23.10 -5.06 2.91
N ILE A 654 -23.98 -5.78 2.19
CA ILE A 654 -25.08 -6.55 2.78
C ILE A 654 -24.58 -7.85 3.42
N ASN A 655 -23.80 -8.67 2.70
CA ASN A 655 -23.38 -10.00 3.15
C ASN A 655 -22.45 -9.98 4.38
N LEU A 656 -21.77 -8.87 4.64
CA LEU A 656 -20.94 -8.63 5.82
C LEU A 656 -21.56 -7.62 6.80
N ASP A 657 -22.80 -7.18 6.58
CA ASP A 657 -23.52 -6.19 7.41
C ASP A 657 -22.67 -4.95 7.73
N LEU A 658 -22.11 -4.33 6.69
CA LEU A 658 -21.15 -3.23 6.82
C LEU A 658 -21.82 -1.86 6.96
N MET A 659 -23.11 -1.74 6.65
CA MET A 659 -23.87 -0.50 6.85
C MET A 659 -24.38 -0.33 8.28
N ARG A 660 -24.23 -1.33 9.16
CA ARG A 660 -24.59 -1.27 10.58
C ARG A 660 -23.68 -0.29 11.33
N GLY A 661 -24.19 0.89 11.67
CA GLY A 661 -23.53 1.82 12.59
C GLY A 661 -23.77 1.51 14.07
N GLY A 662 -23.25 2.39 14.93
CA GLY A 662 -23.32 2.26 16.39
C GLY A 662 -22.31 1.25 16.95
N ASN A 663 -22.29 1.10 18.28
CA ASN A 663 -21.40 0.19 19.04
C ASN A 663 -19.89 0.32 18.76
N PHE A 664 -19.45 1.44 18.17
CA PHE A 664 -18.05 1.68 17.78
C PHE A 664 -17.49 0.59 16.85
N ARG A 665 -18.34 0.06 15.95
CA ARG A 665 -18.04 -1.08 15.06
C ARG A 665 -16.73 -0.89 14.29
N TYR A 666 -16.54 0.27 13.69
CA TYR A 666 -15.34 0.59 12.90
C TYR A 666 -14.20 1.11 13.75
N GLN A 667 -14.46 1.96 14.76
CA GLN A 667 -13.41 2.43 15.67
C GLN A 667 -12.73 1.27 16.41
N LYS A 668 -13.45 0.18 16.72
CA LYS A 668 -12.86 -1.07 17.22
C LYS A 668 -11.87 -1.72 16.24
N THR A 669 -12.02 -1.55 14.92
CA THR A 669 -11.08 -2.09 13.91
C THR A 669 -9.80 -1.26 13.80
N ALA A 670 -9.92 0.07 13.90
CA ALA A 670 -8.86 1.04 13.65
C ALA A 670 -7.58 0.90 14.52
N ALA A 671 -7.63 0.14 15.62
CA ALA A 671 -6.47 -0.23 16.42
C ALA A 671 -6.41 -1.75 16.64
N TYR A 672 -5.19 -2.27 16.74
CA TYR A 672 -4.86 -3.69 16.98
C TYR A 672 -5.34 -4.66 15.88
N GLY A 673 -5.30 -4.22 14.61
CA GLY A 673 -5.52 -5.06 13.43
C GLY A 673 -6.99 -5.26 13.07
N HIS A 674 -7.32 -5.29 11.78
CA HIS A 674 -8.69 -5.50 11.30
C HIS A 674 -9.05 -7.00 11.23
N PHE A 675 -8.06 -7.89 11.32
CA PHE A 675 -8.18 -9.32 11.06
C PHE A 675 -7.71 -10.19 12.23
N GLY A 676 -8.15 -11.45 12.27
CA GLY A 676 -7.78 -12.43 13.30
C GLY A 676 -8.41 -12.21 14.67
N ARG A 677 -9.54 -11.50 14.73
CA ARG A 677 -10.23 -11.12 15.97
C ARG A 677 -11.60 -11.81 16.07
N ASP A 678 -12.09 -11.99 17.29
CA ASP A 678 -13.25 -12.81 17.65
C ASP A 678 -14.49 -12.01 18.10
N ASP A 679 -14.42 -10.68 18.06
CA ASP A 679 -15.57 -9.80 18.26
C ASP A 679 -16.65 -10.06 17.18
N PRO A 680 -17.92 -10.29 17.56
CA PRO A 680 -19.00 -10.62 16.62
C PRO A 680 -19.37 -9.48 15.65
N ASP A 681 -18.83 -8.27 15.83
CA ASP A 681 -18.91 -7.24 14.79
C ASP A 681 -18.03 -7.59 13.56
N PHE A 682 -16.94 -8.35 13.70
CA PHE A 682 -16.02 -8.65 12.59
C PHE A 682 -16.53 -9.82 11.75
N THR A 683 -17.64 -9.58 11.06
CA THR A 683 -18.38 -10.54 10.22
C THR A 683 -17.53 -11.24 9.17
N TRP A 684 -16.46 -10.60 8.68
CA TRP A 684 -15.47 -11.18 7.76
C TRP A 684 -14.60 -12.28 8.39
N GLU A 685 -14.48 -12.32 9.72
CA GLU A 685 -13.81 -13.40 10.44
C GLU A 685 -14.70 -14.65 10.61
N THR A 686 -16.00 -14.56 10.31
CA THR A 686 -16.91 -15.70 10.24
C THR A 686 -16.62 -16.55 9.00
N VAL A 687 -16.28 -17.83 9.22
CA VAL A 687 -15.94 -18.80 8.17
C VAL A 687 -17.19 -19.27 7.41
N LYS A 688 -17.11 -19.28 6.07
CA LYS A 688 -18.04 -20.01 5.20
C LYS A 688 -17.41 -21.37 4.84
N MET A 689 -18.02 -22.46 5.26
CA MET A 689 -17.46 -23.80 5.01
C MET A 689 -17.59 -24.21 3.54
N LEU A 690 -16.47 -24.26 2.83
CA LEU A 690 -16.37 -24.64 1.43
C LEU A 690 -16.28 -26.16 1.27
N LYS A 691 -16.94 -26.70 0.25
CA LYS A 691 -16.92 -28.13 -0.08
C LYS A 691 -16.60 -28.30 -1.57
N PRO A 692 -15.58 -29.09 -1.94
CA PRO A 692 -15.39 -29.50 -3.33
C PRO A 692 -16.63 -30.26 -3.83
N LYS A 693 -16.90 -30.16 -5.13
CA LYS A 693 -17.86 -31.05 -5.80
C LYS A 693 -17.26 -32.46 -5.84
N ALA A 694 -18.13 -33.46 -5.63
CA ALA A 694 -17.75 -34.86 -5.41
C ALA A 694 -17.57 -35.64 -6.72
#